data_AF-A0A1M5TXA2-F1
#
_entry.id   AF-A0A1M5TXA2-F1
#
_cell.length_a   1.000
_cell.length_b   1.000
_cell.length_c   1.000
_cell.angle_alpha   90.00
_cell.angle_beta   90.00
_cell.angle_gamma   90.00
#
_symmetry.space_group_name_H-M   'P 1'
#
loop_
_entity.id
_entity.type
_entity.pdbx_description
1 polymer ?
#
loop_
_entity_poly.entity_id
_entity_poly.type
_entity_poly.pdbx_seq_one_letter_code
_entity_poly.pdbx_strand_id
1 'polypeptide(L)'
;MSIDALLKNHAVQTIDVTALDQATAERHRYLFGQYRILVDTLKALLAHDPNLYLFLPVSQGKDSTLVELAGLQAYREAITEALIEAQRPLVIATVNTTGESLPMEMYPAYCRDKLEQYAQHIGINLYYDMVEPALQDQYMVRWAGGQKLIPNASRSADCSQILKIATNERYLRSLNNRFSHDPEMARYADATAICCVGSRTAEGNTRTRKMRNHGLTDKGLEQLLGEMEQLDTGRSNTRILKLAPIKDWATADVFDALSLAGTDPVVRPQYQPEHGGTLIESFLPHMGVLLEIYGNGSADTCEVVIGSTASAGCNGKARYGCAFCTMPIEDSSGKALTRYPRWNVLGAENALRLRDFLLRLSASPEARGFHARAFDPTAYNRIALQPNMLKSRWLDKIIAYAAQLTVDSQNAAADFRQHLENGTLDQHPGYADILNDPLLSEKTRAGMLDMYRSQAVRPMFRLFSMEHAVLLSFRWSLDGVAAAPYRPLKLWVDAVNGKRLPWPETNDEFTARHGPISLQTPLPDAVMMPALQHEDPAEFARNPISLLNLWRRPLGTSDMFDPERNCAVEEFASSTCPLQWTAEFAYQYSHCEQPTEPAEDGYYLALYHDEGTQWVCITPDNPAIAQVRLNGKSLRDGTWEILGAEINEHTTQRFGELVDVFRERLYHAQQPANQQDALALFQQVAQRTFSGQHAMKKAVPHLAEAQISVTHTQQGRKRTHSAQFTKRVTRMQRGKALRGNTRMLFYKASTQPALAQDHQHTASLQDLSFSTHAAQSLQLQTNPMRYAGQISDVENIDVSPAMLADWIQRGGLDNALECHDQWVSRRQGSSLRRDHRSVRHYPGTGACEHLLANAVVSVAQNYHGQLTAILSRTQLFDEIGAFDYQALNQQQLLDLPFTVSMAQHRQDKSQVLLEIRRIRNAQRQQTRLAIQAVTNNPKQACEASLNTIKAELFPRAQQALLSHIHDTFAAALGQPGQHPDATAGTQAKVAGLWLALHTDHLASAQDIAKRYLPKNQADYLRSDFRLHVTAQREISTAVSDIVTAARAALQTWALVVDQAKTLLNQPAQDPLDAAKPGLRQRQALSQCEQATARINDLLDQLEHDAQAAQRNIAANLTLSQRNDLLRSIAA
;
A
#
# COMPACT_ATOMS: atom_id res chain seq x y z
N MET A 1 43.96 68.86 -42.11
CA MET A 1 43.69 67.50 -42.63
C MET A 1 42.21 67.24 -42.44
N SER A 2 41.45 66.99 -43.52
CA SER A 2 39.98 67.03 -43.52
C SER A 2 39.34 65.76 -42.93
N ILE A 3 38.10 65.94 -42.48
CA ILE A 3 37.17 64.97 -41.88
C ILE A 3 36.93 63.73 -42.77
N ASP A 4 37.25 63.79 -44.07
CA ASP A 4 37.10 62.68 -45.02
C ASP A 4 38.06 61.50 -44.78
N ALA A 5 39.14 61.68 -44.02
CA ALA A 5 40.08 60.60 -43.74
C ALA A 5 39.64 59.69 -42.57
N LEU A 6 38.73 60.16 -41.70
CA LEU A 6 38.26 59.41 -40.52
C LEU A 6 37.03 58.52 -40.81
N LEU A 7 36.35 58.72 -41.93
CA LEU A 7 35.12 57.99 -42.30
C LEU A 7 35.35 56.71 -43.14
N LYS A 8 36.60 56.34 -43.45
CA LYS A 8 36.90 55.21 -44.35
C LYS A 8 37.19 53.85 -43.71
N ASN A 9 37.12 53.70 -42.39
CA ASN A 9 37.47 52.43 -41.72
C ASN A 9 36.40 51.80 -40.81
N HIS A 10 35.14 52.25 -40.89
CA HIS A 10 34.02 51.48 -40.34
C HIS A 10 33.06 51.14 -41.47
N ALA A 11 33.12 49.88 -41.92
CA ALA A 11 32.05 49.27 -42.68
C ALA A 11 30.80 49.26 -41.78
N VAL A 12 30.00 50.32 -41.85
CA VAL A 12 28.63 50.30 -41.38
C VAL A 12 27.92 49.31 -42.29
N GLN A 13 27.73 48.08 -41.81
CA GLN A 13 26.73 47.19 -42.39
C GLN A 13 25.39 47.90 -42.24
N THR A 14 24.90 48.48 -43.33
CA THR A 14 23.50 48.86 -43.46
C THR A 14 22.67 47.59 -43.27
N ILE A 15 22.12 47.42 -42.07
CA ILE A 15 21.12 46.39 -41.78
C ILE A 15 19.87 46.82 -42.55
N ASP A 16 19.51 46.03 -43.56
CA ASP A 16 18.25 46.20 -44.27
C ASP A 16 17.09 45.82 -43.33
N VAL A 17 16.45 46.84 -42.76
CA VAL A 17 15.35 46.71 -41.79
C VAL A 17 14.16 45.97 -42.42
N THR A 18 13.91 46.17 -43.73
CA THR A 18 12.83 45.48 -44.44
C THR A 18 13.10 43.99 -44.64
N ALA A 19 14.35 43.58 -44.84
CA ALA A 19 14.72 42.17 -44.90
C ALA A 19 14.62 41.46 -43.53
N LEU A 20 14.92 42.19 -42.44
CA LEU A 20 14.78 41.67 -41.07
C LEU A 20 13.32 41.44 -40.68
N ASP A 21 12.43 42.36 -41.04
CA ASP A 21 11.00 42.25 -40.77
C ASP A 21 10.36 41.11 -41.58
N GLN A 22 10.80 40.89 -42.82
CA GLN A 22 10.35 39.73 -43.61
C GLN A 22 10.78 38.39 -42.99
N ALA A 23 12.04 38.26 -42.58
CA ALA A 23 12.54 37.04 -41.94
C ALA A 23 11.81 36.74 -40.60
N THR A 24 11.50 37.79 -39.84
CA THR A 24 10.78 37.68 -38.57
C THR A 24 9.31 37.30 -38.79
N ALA A 25 8.65 37.89 -39.79
CA ALA A 25 7.29 37.51 -40.18
C ALA A 25 7.22 36.04 -40.69
N GLU A 26 8.21 35.58 -41.44
CA GLU A 26 8.32 34.17 -41.87
C GLU A 26 8.50 33.22 -40.70
N ARG A 27 9.36 33.58 -39.72
CA ARG A 27 9.55 32.81 -38.49
C ARG A 27 8.25 32.70 -37.69
N HIS A 28 7.50 33.80 -37.52
CA HIS A 28 6.22 33.80 -36.83
C HIS A 28 5.16 32.95 -37.56
N ARG A 29 5.12 33.01 -38.90
CA ARG A 29 4.23 32.18 -39.72
C ARG A 29 4.55 30.69 -39.55
N TYR A 30 5.83 30.31 -39.56
CA TYR A 30 6.27 28.94 -39.31
C TYR A 30 5.80 28.42 -37.94
N LEU A 31 6.03 29.21 -36.88
CA LEU A 31 5.65 28.82 -35.52
C LEU A 31 4.14 28.67 -35.37
N PHE A 32 3.36 29.59 -35.95
CA PHE A 32 1.91 29.48 -35.97
C PHE A 32 1.43 28.24 -36.73
N GLY A 33 2.04 27.92 -37.88
CA GLY A 33 1.74 26.70 -38.63
C GLY A 33 2.00 25.43 -37.81
N GLN A 34 3.12 25.36 -37.08
CA GLN A 34 3.42 24.25 -36.17
C GLN A 34 2.40 24.17 -35.02
N TYR A 35 2.04 25.31 -34.44
CA TYR A 35 1.02 25.38 -33.38
C TYR A 35 -0.36 24.91 -33.89
N ARG A 36 -0.76 25.30 -35.10
CA ARG A 36 -2.00 24.82 -35.72
C ARG A 36 -2.02 23.31 -35.90
N ILE A 37 -0.96 22.71 -36.44
CA ILE A 37 -0.85 21.24 -36.57
C ILE A 37 -1.04 20.55 -35.22
N LEU A 38 -0.46 21.11 -34.15
CA LEU A 38 -0.63 20.61 -32.80
C LEU A 38 -2.10 20.67 -32.33
N VAL A 39 -2.76 21.83 -32.47
CA VAL A 39 -4.18 22.00 -32.11
C VAL A 39 -5.07 21.06 -32.92
N ASP A 40 -4.87 20.98 -34.24
CA ASP A 40 -5.67 20.15 -35.14
C ASP A 40 -5.51 18.66 -34.82
N THR A 41 -4.31 18.23 -34.42
CA THR A 41 -4.06 16.85 -33.97
C THR A 41 -4.86 16.52 -32.71
N LEU A 42 -4.88 17.42 -31.72
CA LEU A 42 -5.64 17.21 -30.48
C LEU A 42 -7.15 17.28 -30.71
N LYS A 43 -7.61 18.17 -31.61
CA LYS A 43 -9.01 18.27 -32.02
C LYS A 43 -9.47 17.00 -32.74
N ALA A 44 -8.66 16.46 -33.65
CA ALA A 44 -8.95 15.20 -34.34
C ALA A 44 -9.07 14.01 -33.38
N LEU A 45 -8.25 13.97 -32.32
CA LEU A 45 -8.36 12.95 -31.27
C LEU A 45 -9.68 13.04 -30.50
N LEU A 46 -10.07 14.26 -30.10
CA LEU A 46 -11.33 14.51 -29.40
C LEU A 46 -12.56 14.12 -30.23
N ALA A 47 -12.51 14.36 -31.54
CA ALA A 47 -13.59 14.01 -32.46
C ALA A 47 -13.68 12.50 -32.79
N HIS A 48 -12.64 11.71 -32.48
CA HIS A 48 -12.58 10.30 -32.87
C HIS A 48 -13.51 9.40 -32.06
N ASP A 49 -13.63 9.65 -30.75
CA ASP A 49 -14.41 8.81 -29.83
C ASP A 49 -15.21 9.71 -28.86
N PRO A 50 -16.54 9.54 -28.73
CA PRO A 50 -17.35 10.28 -27.77
C PRO A 50 -16.99 9.98 -26.30
N ASN A 51 -16.32 8.85 -26.02
CA ASN A 51 -15.91 8.42 -24.68
C ASN A 51 -14.39 8.60 -24.42
N LEU A 52 -13.86 9.73 -24.88
CA LEU A 52 -12.46 10.12 -24.75
C LEU A 52 -12.33 11.54 -24.19
N TYR A 53 -11.34 11.75 -23.31
CA TYR A 53 -10.95 13.08 -22.83
C TYR A 53 -9.44 13.27 -22.78
N LEU A 54 -8.98 14.54 -22.82
CA LEU A 54 -7.57 14.86 -22.67
C LEU A 54 -7.20 15.03 -21.19
N PHE A 55 -6.06 14.45 -20.82
CA PHE A 55 -5.40 14.66 -19.54
C PHE A 55 -4.05 15.35 -19.76
N LEU A 56 -3.90 16.56 -19.22
CA LEU A 56 -2.70 17.39 -19.36
C LEU A 56 -1.97 17.46 -18.00
N PRO A 57 -0.95 16.62 -17.76
CA PRO A 57 -0.05 16.82 -16.62
C PRO A 57 0.85 18.03 -16.86
N VAL A 58 0.54 19.15 -16.21
CA VAL A 58 1.23 20.42 -16.40
C VAL A 58 2.11 20.76 -15.22
N SER A 59 3.42 20.89 -15.47
CA SER A 59 4.37 21.43 -14.48
C SER A 59 4.44 22.96 -14.50
N GLN A 60 3.68 23.61 -15.40
CA GLN A 60 3.79 25.04 -15.71
C GLN A 60 5.21 25.50 -16.06
N GLY A 61 6.01 24.56 -16.60
CA GLY A 61 7.24 24.86 -17.31
C GLY A 61 6.97 25.08 -18.80
N LYS A 62 7.94 25.66 -19.53
CA LYS A 62 7.79 26.08 -20.93
C LYS A 62 7.13 25.04 -21.85
N ASP A 63 7.56 23.78 -21.76
CA ASP A 63 7.11 22.73 -22.67
C ASP A 63 5.68 22.27 -22.32
N SER A 64 5.34 22.19 -21.02
CA SER A 64 3.98 21.83 -20.57
C SER A 64 2.97 22.95 -20.80
N THR A 65 3.37 24.21 -20.64
CA THR A 65 2.49 25.36 -20.87
C THR A 65 2.11 25.46 -22.35
N LEU A 66 3.03 25.22 -23.28
CA LEU A 66 2.68 25.21 -24.71
C LEU A 66 1.63 24.12 -25.05
N VAL A 67 1.77 22.93 -24.46
CA VAL A 67 0.77 21.84 -24.63
C VAL A 67 -0.56 22.19 -23.98
N GLU A 68 -0.55 22.88 -22.84
CA GLU A 68 -1.75 23.39 -22.15
C GLU A 68 -2.52 24.39 -23.03
N LEU A 69 -1.83 25.38 -23.61
CA LEU A 69 -2.44 26.35 -24.53
C LEU A 69 -3.08 25.66 -25.73
N ALA A 70 -2.39 24.67 -26.32
CA ALA A 70 -2.91 23.94 -27.46
C ALA A 70 -4.13 23.06 -27.09
N GLY A 71 -4.12 22.46 -25.90
CA GLY A 71 -5.25 21.68 -25.39
C GLY A 71 -6.50 22.54 -25.15
N LEU A 72 -6.33 23.72 -24.55
CA LEU A 72 -7.42 24.69 -24.36
C LEU A 72 -8.00 25.14 -25.70
N GLN A 73 -7.12 25.48 -26.65
CA GLN A 73 -7.53 25.89 -27.99
C GLN A 73 -8.29 24.78 -28.73
N ALA A 74 -7.82 23.53 -28.63
CA ALA A 74 -8.47 22.38 -29.25
C ALA A 74 -9.87 22.12 -28.69
N TYR A 75 -10.06 22.21 -27.36
CA TYR A 75 -11.39 22.09 -26.75
C TYR A 75 -12.31 23.23 -27.18
N ARG A 76 -11.83 24.48 -27.15
CA ARG A 76 -12.62 25.64 -27.55
C ARG A 76 -13.13 25.52 -28.99
N GLU A 77 -12.24 25.17 -29.92
CA GLU A 77 -12.61 24.96 -31.32
C GLU A 77 -13.56 23.77 -31.48
N ALA A 78 -13.27 22.64 -30.84
CA ALA A 78 -14.10 21.44 -30.94
C ALA A 78 -15.53 21.68 -30.42
N ILE A 79 -15.70 22.47 -29.35
CA ILE A 79 -17.01 22.86 -28.81
C ILE A 79 -17.71 23.83 -29.78
N THR A 80 -16.99 24.85 -30.25
CA THR A 80 -17.55 25.87 -31.17
C THR A 80 -17.98 25.26 -32.51
N GLU A 81 -17.22 24.29 -33.01
CA GLU A 81 -17.51 23.53 -34.23
C GLU A 81 -18.51 22.37 -33.99
N ALA A 82 -19.02 22.21 -32.77
CA ALA A 82 -19.93 21.13 -32.35
C ALA A 82 -19.41 19.70 -32.62
N LEU A 83 -18.08 19.52 -32.61
CA LEU A 83 -17.41 18.21 -32.69
C LEU A 83 -17.47 17.45 -31.35
N ILE A 84 -17.53 18.19 -30.24
CA ILE A 84 -17.71 17.64 -28.89
C ILE A 84 -18.73 18.48 -28.13
N GLU A 85 -19.36 17.87 -27.14
CA GLU A 85 -20.24 18.52 -26.20
C GLU A 85 -19.49 19.33 -25.12
N ALA A 86 -20.07 20.46 -24.68
CA ALA A 86 -19.45 21.38 -23.74
C ALA A 86 -19.16 20.76 -22.35
N GLN A 87 -19.92 19.74 -21.97
CA GLN A 87 -19.75 19.01 -20.70
C GLN A 87 -18.52 18.07 -20.72
N ARG A 88 -17.83 17.90 -21.85
CA ARG A 88 -16.67 17.00 -21.92
C ARG A 88 -15.53 17.51 -21.03
N PRO A 89 -15.01 16.69 -20.09
CA PRO A 89 -13.99 17.15 -19.16
C PRO A 89 -12.68 17.41 -19.90
N LEU A 90 -12.03 18.53 -19.62
CA LEU A 90 -10.60 18.72 -19.82
C LEU A 90 -9.93 18.57 -18.45
N VAL A 91 -9.05 17.56 -18.30
CA VAL A 91 -8.41 17.30 -17.01
C VAL A 91 -7.00 17.84 -17.04
N ILE A 92 -6.69 18.77 -16.13
CA ILE A 92 -5.36 19.34 -15.93
C ILE A 92 -4.91 19.00 -14.51
N ALA A 93 -3.66 18.55 -14.36
CA ALA A 93 -3.10 18.30 -13.03
C ALA A 93 -1.68 18.81 -12.92
N THR A 94 -1.40 19.54 -11.84
CA THR A 94 -0.04 19.93 -11.45
C THR A 94 0.37 19.15 -10.23
N VAL A 95 1.45 18.38 -10.33
CA VAL A 95 1.98 17.68 -9.15
C VAL A 95 2.89 18.62 -8.37
N ASN A 96 2.49 18.94 -7.14
CA ASN A 96 3.33 19.64 -6.18
C ASN A 96 4.03 18.61 -5.28
N THR A 97 5.36 18.50 -5.36
CA THR A 97 6.13 17.57 -4.53
C THR A 97 6.46 18.08 -3.12
N THR A 98 5.81 19.18 -2.69
CA THR A 98 5.97 19.93 -1.42
C THR A 98 7.32 20.63 -1.23
N GLY A 99 8.19 20.54 -2.23
CA GLY A 99 9.42 21.32 -2.30
C GLY A 99 9.89 21.50 -3.72
N GLU A 100 9.00 22.03 -4.57
CA GLU A 100 9.40 22.61 -5.85
C GLU A 100 10.37 23.79 -5.62
N SER A 101 11.12 24.17 -6.65
CA SER A 101 11.89 25.42 -6.61
C SER A 101 10.94 26.62 -6.43
N LEU A 102 11.35 27.67 -5.70
CA LEU A 102 10.50 28.83 -5.39
C LEU A 102 9.67 29.36 -6.58
N PRO A 103 10.23 29.59 -7.80
CA PRO A 103 9.42 30.07 -8.92
C PRO A 103 8.36 29.06 -9.38
N MET A 104 8.65 27.76 -9.26
CA MET A 104 7.71 26.68 -9.61
C MET A 104 6.75 26.31 -8.47
N GLU A 105 6.89 26.88 -7.28
CA GLU A 105 5.82 26.86 -6.26
C GLU A 105 4.85 28.01 -6.53
N MET A 106 5.36 29.22 -6.81
CA MET A 106 4.55 30.42 -7.02
C MET A 106 3.80 30.42 -8.36
N TYR A 107 4.51 30.18 -9.47
CA TYR A 107 3.95 30.38 -10.81
C TYR A 107 2.76 29.47 -11.13
N PRO A 108 2.77 28.16 -10.81
CA PRO A 108 1.61 27.34 -11.08
C PRO A 108 0.38 27.75 -10.28
N ALA A 109 0.56 28.10 -9.00
CA ALA A 109 -0.53 28.58 -8.15
C ALA A 109 -1.11 29.90 -8.66
N TYR A 110 -0.27 30.80 -9.15
CA TYR A 110 -0.69 32.05 -9.80
C TYR A 110 -1.45 31.82 -11.12
N CYS A 111 -1.03 30.84 -11.93
CA CYS A 111 -1.69 30.50 -13.18
C CYS A 111 -3.06 29.85 -12.98
N ARG A 112 -3.23 29.07 -11.91
CA ARG A 112 -4.47 28.33 -11.63
C ARG A 112 -5.72 29.20 -11.64
N ASP A 113 -5.73 30.24 -10.82
CA ASP A 113 -6.92 31.07 -10.65
C ASP A 113 -7.33 31.74 -11.97
N LYS A 114 -6.34 32.14 -12.78
CA LYS A 114 -6.55 32.79 -14.08
C LYS A 114 -6.99 31.79 -15.16
N LEU A 115 -6.46 30.57 -15.12
CA LEU A 115 -6.86 29.49 -16.01
C LEU A 115 -8.30 29.04 -15.75
N GLU A 116 -8.71 28.90 -14.49
CA GLU A 116 -10.09 28.56 -14.13
C GLU A 116 -11.07 29.63 -14.62
N GLN A 117 -10.75 30.91 -14.42
CA GLN A 117 -11.54 32.04 -14.94
C GLN A 117 -11.61 32.05 -16.47
N TYR A 118 -10.47 31.80 -17.13
CA TYR A 118 -10.41 31.75 -18.59
C TYR A 118 -11.26 30.59 -19.14
N ALA A 119 -11.15 29.39 -18.58
CA ALA A 119 -11.92 28.22 -19.01
C ALA A 119 -13.43 28.42 -18.85
N GLN A 120 -13.87 29.06 -17.76
CA GLN A 120 -15.27 29.46 -17.57
C GLN A 120 -15.71 30.45 -18.65
N HIS A 121 -14.89 31.46 -18.95
CA HIS A 121 -15.21 32.46 -19.97
C HIS A 121 -15.39 31.86 -21.37
N ILE A 122 -14.58 30.86 -21.74
CA ILE A 122 -14.65 30.20 -23.06
C ILE A 122 -15.51 28.92 -23.08
N GLY A 123 -16.20 28.59 -21.98
CA GLY A 123 -17.15 27.49 -21.90
C GLY A 123 -16.55 26.08 -21.90
N ILE A 124 -15.34 25.89 -21.35
CA ILE A 124 -14.70 24.58 -21.19
C ILE A 124 -14.99 24.00 -19.79
N ASN A 125 -15.45 22.75 -19.73
CA ASN A 125 -15.56 22.00 -18.48
C ASN A 125 -14.18 21.55 -17.97
N LEU A 126 -13.49 22.44 -17.25
CA LEU A 126 -12.13 22.23 -16.75
C LEU A 126 -12.11 21.60 -15.35
N TYR A 127 -11.35 20.52 -15.21
CA TYR A 127 -10.94 19.95 -13.92
C TYR A 127 -9.46 20.23 -13.70
N TYR A 128 -9.12 21.26 -12.92
CA TYR A 128 -7.75 21.57 -12.56
C TYR A 128 -7.47 21.35 -11.06
N ASP A 129 -6.68 20.31 -10.76
CA ASP A 129 -6.24 20.02 -9.39
C ASP A 129 -4.70 20.13 -9.24
N MET A 130 -4.26 20.77 -8.15
CA MET A 130 -2.88 20.70 -7.67
C MET A 130 -2.75 19.49 -6.74
N VAL A 131 -2.04 18.46 -7.20
CA VAL A 131 -2.00 17.14 -6.56
C VAL A 131 -0.69 16.97 -5.79
N GLU A 132 -0.79 16.59 -4.52
CA GLU A 132 0.37 16.28 -3.68
C GLU A 132 0.55 14.75 -3.52
N PRO A 133 1.79 14.25 -3.37
CA PRO A 133 2.01 12.87 -2.93
C PRO A 133 1.41 12.67 -1.54
N ALA A 134 0.83 11.49 -1.32
CA ALA A 134 0.39 11.08 0.01
C ALA A 134 1.52 11.18 1.03
N LEU A 135 1.21 11.48 2.29
CA LEU A 135 2.19 11.80 3.34
C LEU A 135 3.33 10.77 3.42
N GLN A 136 3.02 9.47 3.34
CA GLN A 136 4.02 8.42 3.40
C GLN A 136 4.96 8.35 2.18
N ASP A 137 4.56 8.92 1.04
CA ASP A 137 5.31 8.99 -0.21
C ASP A 137 6.11 10.29 -0.36
N GLN A 138 5.80 11.32 0.44
CA GLN A 138 6.53 12.59 0.43
C GLN A 138 8.03 12.39 0.75
N TYR A 139 8.85 13.31 0.25
CA TYR A 139 10.30 13.09 0.17
C TYR A 139 10.94 12.89 1.56
N MET A 140 10.59 13.73 2.53
CA MET A 140 11.19 13.62 3.86
C MET A 140 10.78 12.33 4.57
N VAL A 141 9.57 11.82 4.36
CA VAL A 141 9.15 10.53 4.95
C VAL A 141 9.89 9.36 4.31
N ARG A 142 9.92 9.28 2.97
CA ARG A 142 10.53 8.13 2.26
C ARG A 142 12.05 8.06 2.41
N TRP A 143 12.74 9.20 2.33
CA TRP A 143 14.21 9.24 2.31
C TRP A 143 14.84 9.56 3.67
N ALA A 144 14.20 10.34 4.54
CA ALA A 144 14.64 10.50 5.93
C ALA A 144 14.10 9.40 6.87
N GLY A 145 13.11 8.61 6.44
CA GLY A 145 12.58 7.45 7.18
C GLY A 145 13.43 6.18 7.11
N GLY A 146 14.59 6.20 6.46
CA GLY A 146 15.46 5.01 6.33
C GLY A 146 14.92 3.92 5.38
N GLN A 147 13.91 4.22 4.57
CA GLN A 147 13.30 3.25 3.64
C GLN A 147 13.99 3.17 2.28
N LYS A 148 14.50 4.32 1.81
CA LYS A 148 15.19 4.50 0.53
C LYS A 148 16.48 5.30 0.73
N LEU A 149 17.47 5.05 -0.13
CA LEU A 149 18.65 5.91 -0.23
C LEU A 149 18.35 7.15 -1.06
N ILE A 150 18.96 8.28 -0.68
CA ILE A 150 18.89 9.53 -1.44
C ILE A 150 19.28 9.25 -2.91
N PRO A 151 18.44 9.64 -3.89
CA PRO A 151 18.69 9.38 -5.29
C PRO A 151 19.86 10.25 -5.78
N ASN A 152 20.53 9.84 -6.86
CA ASN A 152 21.53 10.65 -7.54
C ASN A 152 21.76 10.12 -8.96
N ALA A 153 22.63 10.78 -9.73
CA ALA A 153 22.95 10.39 -11.10
C ALA A 153 23.45 8.94 -11.27
N SER A 154 24.05 8.32 -10.23
CA SER A 154 24.53 6.93 -10.28
C SER A 154 23.48 5.90 -9.82
N ARG A 155 22.30 6.34 -9.39
CA ARG A 155 21.20 5.50 -8.88
C ARG A 155 19.93 5.65 -9.72
N SER A 156 18.93 4.79 -9.45
CA SER A 156 17.63 4.91 -10.08
C SER A 156 16.89 6.16 -9.60
N ALA A 157 16.20 6.82 -10.53
CA ALA A 157 15.39 8.01 -10.27
C ALA A 157 14.01 7.61 -9.71
N ASP A 158 13.99 6.86 -8.61
CA ASP A 158 12.76 6.35 -7.99
C ASP A 158 11.81 7.49 -7.57
N CYS A 159 12.37 8.66 -7.24
CA CYS A 159 11.60 9.84 -6.85
C CYS A 159 10.65 10.32 -7.95
N SER A 160 11.04 10.24 -9.23
CA SER A 160 10.14 10.61 -10.33
C SER A 160 8.95 9.67 -10.45
N GLN A 161 9.16 8.36 -10.22
CA GLN A 161 8.08 7.38 -10.26
C GLN A 161 7.12 7.55 -9.09
N ILE A 162 7.66 7.73 -7.88
CA ILE A 162 6.87 7.80 -6.64
C ILE A 162 6.15 9.16 -6.53
N LEU A 163 6.90 10.25 -6.65
CA LEU A 163 6.37 11.59 -6.35
C LEU A 163 5.52 12.17 -7.47
N LYS A 164 5.75 11.79 -8.73
CA LYS A 164 5.09 12.42 -9.90
C LYS A 164 4.17 11.46 -10.65
N ILE A 165 4.68 10.31 -11.11
CA ILE A 165 3.91 9.40 -11.98
C ILE A 165 2.81 8.68 -11.18
N ALA A 166 3.17 8.00 -10.08
CA ALA A 166 2.20 7.26 -9.27
C ALA A 166 1.15 8.20 -8.66
N THR A 167 1.54 9.41 -8.25
CA THR A 167 0.62 10.46 -7.77
C THR A 167 -0.44 10.81 -8.81
N ASN A 168 -0.05 11.07 -10.07
CA ASN A 168 -1.01 11.35 -11.15
C ASN A 168 -1.91 10.15 -11.48
N GLU A 169 -1.36 8.93 -11.48
CA GLU A 169 -2.15 7.71 -11.72
C GLU A 169 -3.16 7.44 -10.59
N ARG A 170 -2.85 7.82 -9.34
CA ARG A 170 -3.79 7.79 -8.22
C ARG A 170 -4.87 8.86 -8.38
N TYR A 171 -4.47 10.08 -8.74
CA TYR A 171 -5.40 11.18 -8.98
C TYR A 171 -6.44 10.83 -10.06
N LEU A 172 -6.01 10.31 -11.21
CA LEU A 172 -6.94 9.89 -12.28
C LEU A 172 -7.92 8.81 -11.84
N ARG A 173 -7.46 7.82 -11.07
CA ARG A 173 -8.35 6.80 -10.51
C ARG A 173 -9.37 7.41 -9.54
N SER A 174 -8.95 8.36 -8.72
CA SER A 174 -9.87 9.09 -7.84
C SER A 174 -10.87 9.95 -8.61
N LEU A 175 -10.46 10.56 -9.72
CA LEU A 175 -11.32 11.37 -10.59
C LEU A 175 -12.33 10.53 -11.35
N ASN A 176 -11.93 9.40 -11.93
CA ASN A 176 -12.85 8.48 -12.60
C ASN A 176 -13.91 7.95 -11.63
N ASN A 177 -13.53 7.69 -10.38
CA ASN A 177 -14.49 7.36 -9.34
C ASN A 177 -15.42 8.54 -8.99
N ARG A 178 -14.94 9.79 -9.00
CA ARG A 178 -15.83 10.96 -8.87
C ARG A 178 -16.86 10.96 -10.02
N PHE A 179 -16.41 10.73 -11.25
CA PHE A 179 -17.28 10.66 -12.43
C PHE A 179 -18.33 9.55 -12.34
N SER A 180 -18.00 8.35 -11.84
CA SER A 180 -18.98 7.26 -11.73
C SER A 180 -20.16 7.56 -10.80
N HIS A 181 -20.00 8.54 -9.90
CA HIS A 181 -21.00 8.92 -8.90
C HIS A 181 -21.75 10.20 -9.25
N ASP A 182 -21.35 10.89 -10.32
CA ASP A 182 -21.97 12.08 -10.86
C ASP A 182 -22.80 11.70 -12.09
N PRO A 183 -24.15 11.85 -12.06
CA PRO A 183 -25.02 11.47 -13.17
C PRO A 183 -24.66 12.12 -14.52
N GLU A 184 -24.15 13.35 -14.51
CA GLU A 184 -23.78 14.07 -15.73
C GLU A 184 -22.44 13.59 -16.31
N MET A 185 -21.56 13.10 -15.44
CA MET A 185 -20.20 12.66 -15.79
C MET A 185 -20.04 11.14 -15.85
N ALA A 186 -21.06 10.37 -15.48
CA ALA A 186 -21.02 8.90 -15.38
C ALA A 186 -20.50 8.22 -16.65
N ARG A 187 -20.79 8.79 -17.83
CA ARG A 187 -20.25 8.27 -19.10
C ARG A 187 -18.72 8.25 -19.16
N TYR A 188 -18.04 9.16 -18.46
CA TYR A 188 -16.58 9.27 -18.47
C TYR A 188 -15.88 8.48 -17.36
N ALA A 189 -16.62 7.77 -16.51
CA ALA A 189 -16.03 6.93 -15.47
C ALA A 189 -15.06 5.88 -16.05
N ASP A 190 -15.41 5.32 -17.22
CA ASP A 190 -14.63 4.32 -17.94
C ASP A 190 -14.03 4.85 -19.27
N ALA A 191 -14.01 6.17 -19.45
CA ALA A 191 -13.45 6.81 -20.65
C ALA A 191 -11.95 6.57 -20.81
N THR A 192 -11.50 6.67 -22.07
CA THR A 192 -10.08 6.67 -22.39
C THR A 192 -9.48 8.05 -22.12
N ALA A 193 -8.47 8.11 -21.25
CA ALA A 193 -7.74 9.33 -20.93
C ALA A 193 -6.47 9.43 -21.78
N ILE A 194 -6.38 10.45 -22.64
CA ILE A 194 -5.16 10.73 -23.42
C ILE A 194 -4.25 11.67 -22.63
N CYS A 195 -3.20 11.10 -22.04
CA CYS A 195 -2.17 11.81 -21.30
C CYS A 195 -1.18 12.51 -22.26
N CYS A 196 -1.38 13.81 -22.50
CA CYS A 196 -0.51 14.62 -23.36
C CYS A 196 0.66 15.21 -22.55
N VAL A 197 1.89 14.78 -22.83
CA VAL A 197 3.10 15.23 -22.11
C VAL A 197 3.97 16.16 -22.96
N GLY A 198 4.49 17.22 -22.35
CA GLY A 198 5.45 18.14 -22.99
C GLY A 198 6.88 17.58 -23.09
N SER A 199 7.05 16.36 -23.61
CA SER A 199 8.38 15.71 -23.74
C SER A 199 8.92 15.82 -25.18
N ARG A 200 10.20 16.20 -25.35
CA ARG A 200 10.83 16.39 -26.67
C ARG A 200 12.09 15.56 -26.90
N THR A 201 12.34 15.16 -28.15
CA THR A 201 13.56 14.44 -28.53
C THR A 201 14.80 15.33 -28.46
N ALA A 202 14.63 16.64 -28.69
CA ALA A 202 15.68 17.65 -28.62
C ALA A 202 16.17 17.98 -27.18
N GLU A 203 15.55 17.45 -26.12
CA GLU A 203 15.99 17.66 -24.72
C GLU A 203 17.31 16.94 -24.36
N GLY A 204 17.69 15.93 -25.15
CA GLY A 204 18.96 15.19 -25.05
C GLY A 204 18.83 13.67 -25.03
N ASN A 205 19.95 12.98 -25.31
CA ASN A 205 20.04 11.53 -25.51
C ASN A 205 19.37 10.66 -24.42
N THR A 206 19.44 11.10 -23.16
CA THR A 206 18.80 10.38 -22.03
C THR A 206 17.27 10.45 -22.11
N ARG A 207 16.71 11.58 -22.56
CA ARG A 207 15.26 11.78 -22.70
C ARG A 207 14.72 10.98 -23.89
N THR A 208 15.39 11.03 -25.04
CA THR A 208 15.07 10.22 -26.22
C THR A 208 15.02 8.73 -25.91
N ARG A 209 15.99 8.22 -25.14
CA ARG A 209 15.99 6.82 -24.69
C ARG A 209 14.79 6.50 -23.77
N LYS A 210 14.42 7.41 -22.86
CA LYS A 210 13.22 7.23 -22.01
C LYS A 210 11.95 7.25 -22.86
N MET A 211 11.83 8.17 -23.81
CA MET A 211 10.70 8.22 -24.74
C MET A 211 10.58 6.92 -25.52
N ARG A 212 11.69 6.37 -26.02
CA ARG A 212 11.70 5.07 -26.72
C ARG A 212 11.24 3.93 -25.82
N ASN A 213 11.69 3.88 -24.57
CA ASN A 213 11.25 2.87 -23.59
C ASN A 213 9.75 2.98 -23.25
N HIS A 214 9.18 4.18 -23.36
CA HIS A 214 7.75 4.44 -23.17
C HIS A 214 6.95 4.38 -24.47
N GLY A 215 7.56 3.99 -25.59
CA GLY A 215 6.90 3.93 -26.89
C GLY A 215 6.44 5.29 -27.43
N LEU A 216 7.04 6.41 -27.01
CA LEU A 216 6.59 7.77 -27.36
C LEU A 216 7.33 8.39 -28.55
N THR A 217 8.50 7.87 -28.93
CA THR A 217 9.35 8.51 -29.96
C THR A 217 8.68 8.49 -31.34
N ASP A 218 8.17 7.31 -31.72
CA ASP A 218 7.60 7.09 -33.06
C ASP A 218 6.07 7.20 -33.07
N LYS A 219 5.46 7.43 -31.90
CA LYS A 219 4.02 7.49 -31.73
C LYS A 219 3.43 8.73 -32.38
N GLY A 220 2.58 8.52 -33.38
CA GLY A 220 1.75 9.53 -34.03
C GLY A 220 0.27 9.25 -33.81
N LEU A 221 -0.60 10.05 -34.46
CA LEU A 221 -2.05 9.92 -34.38
C LEU A 221 -2.50 8.50 -34.77
N GLU A 222 -2.10 8.00 -35.94
CA GLU A 222 -2.51 6.70 -36.47
C GLU A 222 -2.16 5.52 -35.55
N GLN A 223 -0.95 5.52 -34.97
CA GLN A 223 -0.54 4.47 -34.04
C GLN A 223 -1.33 4.52 -32.73
N LEU A 224 -1.67 5.72 -32.26
CA LEU A 224 -2.47 5.88 -31.04
C LEU A 224 -3.92 5.41 -31.26
N LEU A 225 -4.50 5.70 -32.43
CA LEU A 225 -5.81 5.18 -32.83
C LEU A 225 -5.79 3.64 -32.96
N GLY A 226 -4.75 3.06 -33.58
CA GLY A 226 -4.61 1.61 -33.68
C GLY A 226 -4.43 0.90 -32.33
N GLU A 227 -3.78 1.55 -31.34
CA GLU A 227 -3.74 1.05 -29.95
C GLU A 227 -5.12 1.05 -29.30
N MET A 228 -5.97 2.05 -29.59
CA MET A 228 -7.33 2.11 -29.05
C MET A 228 -8.20 0.95 -29.55
N GLU A 229 -8.08 0.59 -30.83
CA GLU A 229 -8.83 -0.51 -31.45
C GLU A 229 -8.45 -1.91 -30.91
N GLN A 230 -7.24 -2.08 -30.37
CA GLN A 230 -6.74 -3.37 -29.87
C GLN A 230 -7.02 -3.63 -28.38
N LEU A 231 -7.65 -2.69 -27.68
CA LEU A 231 -7.91 -2.81 -26.24
C LEU A 231 -9.20 -3.58 -25.94
N ASP A 232 -9.06 -4.87 -25.58
CA ASP A 232 -10.15 -5.73 -25.11
C ASP A 232 -10.95 -5.11 -23.94
N THR A 233 -12.28 -5.28 -23.97
CA THR A 233 -13.29 -4.71 -23.05
C THR A 233 -13.36 -5.35 -21.65
N GLY A 234 -12.36 -6.13 -21.24
CA GLY A 234 -12.48 -7.06 -20.10
C GLY A 234 -11.88 -6.66 -18.73
N ARG A 235 -11.31 -5.46 -18.53
CA ARG A 235 -10.71 -5.07 -17.23
C ARG A 235 -10.99 -3.62 -16.85
N SER A 236 -11.58 -3.45 -15.67
CA SER A 236 -12.07 -2.21 -15.03
C SER A 236 -10.97 -1.23 -14.56
N ASN A 237 -9.89 -1.03 -15.32
CA ASN A 237 -8.88 -0.01 -15.02
C ASN A 237 -8.93 1.07 -16.11
N THR A 238 -8.97 2.34 -15.69
CA THR A 238 -8.86 3.53 -16.56
C THR A 238 -7.84 3.33 -17.68
N ARG A 239 -8.28 3.52 -18.93
CA ARG A 239 -7.44 3.36 -20.13
C ARG A 239 -6.60 4.63 -20.34
N ILE A 240 -5.39 4.68 -19.77
CA ILE A 240 -4.48 5.82 -19.94
C ILE A 240 -3.52 5.58 -21.11
N LEU A 241 -3.69 6.33 -22.20
CA LEU A 241 -2.76 6.34 -23.34
C LEU A 241 -1.89 7.59 -23.27
N LYS A 242 -0.61 7.48 -23.67
CA LYS A 242 0.34 8.60 -23.62
C LYS A 242 0.62 9.14 -25.03
N LEU A 243 0.71 10.46 -25.14
CA LEU A 243 1.06 11.21 -26.35
C LEU A 243 2.08 12.31 -26.02
N ALA A 244 3.09 12.51 -26.86
CA ALA A 244 4.05 13.62 -26.76
C ALA A 244 3.88 14.53 -27.99
N PRO A 245 2.99 15.53 -27.94
CA PRO A 245 2.50 16.15 -29.16
C PRO A 245 3.46 17.23 -29.73
N ILE A 246 4.41 17.70 -28.91
CA ILE A 246 5.49 18.62 -29.33
C ILE A 246 6.85 17.92 -29.49
N LYS A 247 6.86 16.59 -29.71
CA LYS A 247 8.09 15.77 -29.66
C LYS A 247 9.22 16.24 -30.58
N ASP A 248 8.88 16.85 -31.70
CA ASP A 248 9.78 17.29 -32.76
C ASP A 248 10.13 18.80 -32.71
N TRP A 249 9.61 19.53 -31.71
CA TRP A 249 9.86 20.96 -31.56
C TRP A 249 11.27 21.25 -31.01
N ALA A 250 11.95 22.26 -31.56
CA ALA A 250 13.21 22.74 -31.00
C ALA A 250 12.94 23.62 -29.75
N THR A 251 13.97 23.80 -28.91
CA THR A 251 13.82 24.60 -27.69
C THR A 251 13.57 26.08 -27.99
N ALA A 252 14.20 26.61 -29.04
CA ALA A 252 13.96 27.97 -29.50
C ALA A 252 12.51 28.15 -29.97
N ASP A 253 11.96 27.18 -30.73
CA ASP A 253 10.58 27.25 -31.21
C ASP A 253 9.56 27.36 -30.07
N VAL A 254 9.79 26.64 -28.96
CA VAL A 254 8.91 26.70 -27.79
C VAL A 254 8.96 28.08 -27.13
N PHE A 255 10.15 28.64 -26.92
CA PHE A 255 10.29 29.97 -26.32
C PHE A 255 9.72 31.07 -27.21
N ASP A 256 10.01 31.03 -28.51
CA ASP A 256 9.48 31.99 -29.48
C ASP A 256 7.94 31.92 -29.53
N ALA A 257 7.37 30.71 -29.56
CA ALA A 257 5.91 30.54 -29.53
C ALA A 257 5.27 31.10 -28.24
N LEU A 258 5.88 30.86 -27.07
CA LEU A 258 5.40 31.44 -25.82
C LEU A 258 5.51 32.98 -25.81
N SER A 259 6.53 33.55 -26.45
CA SER A 259 6.69 35.01 -26.54
C SER A 259 5.60 35.69 -27.39
N LEU A 260 4.99 34.93 -28.29
CA LEU A 260 3.87 35.33 -29.17
C LEU A 260 2.49 35.03 -28.58
N ALA A 261 2.43 34.40 -27.40
CA ALA A 261 1.18 33.96 -26.79
C ALA A 261 0.53 35.05 -25.91
N GLY A 262 -0.80 35.15 -26.00
CA GLY A 262 -1.63 36.07 -25.23
C GLY A 262 -2.10 37.29 -26.03
N THR A 263 -3.01 38.07 -25.43
CA THR A 263 -3.63 39.25 -26.07
C THR A 263 -2.69 40.46 -26.17
N ASP A 264 -1.68 40.55 -25.30
CA ASP A 264 -0.61 41.55 -25.31
C ASP A 264 0.77 40.87 -25.28
N PRO A 265 1.13 40.09 -26.31
CA PRO A 265 2.29 39.19 -26.29
C PRO A 265 3.60 39.95 -26.08
N VAL A 266 4.60 39.28 -25.50
CA VAL A 266 5.91 39.88 -25.18
C VAL A 266 6.58 40.41 -26.44
N VAL A 267 6.54 39.63 -27.52
CA VAL A 267 7.00 40.03 -28.85
C VAL A 267 5.78 40.37 -29.69
N ARG A 268 5.79 41.58 -30.28
CA ARG A 268 4.71 42.00 -31.17
C ARG A 268 4.75 41.15 -32.44
N PRO A 269 3.64 40.50 -32.83
CA PRO A 269 3.68 39.67 -34.01
C PRO A 269 3.74 40.49 -35.29
N GLN A 270 4.71 40.15 -36.15
CA GLN A 270 4.85 40.71 -37.50
C GLN A 270 4.08 39.94 -38.58
N TYR A 271 3.46 38.82 -38.22
CA TYR A 271 2.56 38.05 -39.08
C TYR A 271 1.14 38.16 -38.51
N GLN A 272 0.15 38.34 -39.37
CA GLN A 272 -1.26 38.31 -38.99
C GLN A 272 -1.96 37.15 -39.71
N PRO A 273 -2.75 36.33 -38.99
CA PRO A 273 -3.54 35.27 -39.61
C PRO A 273 -4.68 35.87 -40.45
N GLU A 274 -5.12 35.13 -41.48
CA GLU A 274 -6.08 35.59 -42.49
C GLU A 274 -7.44 36.05 -41.92
N HIS A 275 -7.82 35.55 -40.76
CA HIS A 275 -9.10 35.88 -40.09
C HIS A 275 -9.00 37.02 -39.07
N GLY A 276 -7.82 37.61 -38.88
CA GLY A 276 -7.56 38.59 -37.82
C GLY A 276 -7.60 37.97 -36.42
N GLY A 277 -6.78 38.48 -35.49
CA GLY A 277 -6.78 38.02 -34.10
C GLY A 277 -5.40 37.64 -33.56
N THR A 278 -5.39 37.14 -32.33
CA THR A 278 -4.18 36.68 -31.63
C THR A 278 -3.65 35.39 -32.25
N LEU A 279 -2.34 35.31 -32.47
CA LEU A 279 -1.70 34.12 -33.06
C LEU A 279 -1.80 32.89 -32.15
N ILE A 280 -1.43 33.02 -30.89
CA ILE A 280 -1.52 31.94 -29.91
C ILE A 280 -2.30 32.49 -28.72
N GLU A 281 -3.53 32.02 -28.55
CA GLU A 281 -4.34 32.45 -27.42
C GLU A 281 -3.82 31.90 -26.10
N SER A 282 -4.15 32.62 -25.02
CA SER A 282 -3.75 32.24 -23.69
C SER A 282 -4.66 32.79 -22.60
N PHE A 283 -4.69 32.08 -21.48
CA PHE A 283 -5.32 32.51 -20.23
C PHE A 283 -4.57 33.67 -19.53
N LEU A 284 -3.33 33.97 -19.95
CA LEU A 284 -2.62 35.18 -19.53
C LEU A 284 -2.56 36.18 -20.69
N PRO A 285 -2.54 37.50 -20.41
CA PRO A 285 -2.29 38.51 -21.43
C PRO A 285 -0.95 38.32 -22.15
N HIS A 286 0.04 37.77 -21.44
CA HIS A 286 1.36 37.44 -21.98
C HIS A 286 2.13 36.43 -21.11
N MET A 287 3.11 35.74 -21.71
CA MET A 287 3.99 34.79 -21.00
C MET A 287 5.25 35.42 -20.38
N GLY A 288 5.32 36.76 -20.26
CA GLY A 288 6.51 37.47 -19.76
C GLY A 288 7.05 36.96 -18.43
N VAL A 289 6.17 36.65 -17.46
CA VAL A 289 6.55 36.09 -16.14
C VAL A 289 7.26 34.75 -16.29
N LEU A 290 6.73 33.84 -17.11
CA LEU A 290 7.34 32.52 -17.35
C LEU A 290 8.71 32.65 -18.01
N LEU A 291 8.81 33.48 -19.05
CA LEU A 291 10.07 33.73 -19.76
C LEU A 291 11.13 34.30 -18.81
N GLU A 292 10.73 35.25 -17.97
CA GLU A 292 11.59 35.86 -16.97
C GLU A 292 12.04 34.86 -15.89
N ILE A 293 11.16 33.98 -15.43
CA ILE A 293 11.54 32.89 -14.53
C ILE A 293 12.65 32.05 -15.16
N TYR A 294 12.56 31.69 -16.45
CA TYR A 294 13.63 30.95 -17.12
C TYR A 294 14.92 31.77 -17.29
N GLY A 295 14.84 33.08 -17.55
CA GLY A 295 16.00 33.99 -17.59
C GLY A 295 16.76 34.03 -16.26
N ASN A 296 16.03 34.21 -15.14
CA ASN A 296 16.60 34.16 -13.79
C ASN A 296 17.30 32.82 -13.50
N GLY A 297 16.86 31.73 -14.12
CA GLY A 297 17.41 30.37 -13.93
C GLY A 297 18.62 30.04 -14.79
N SER A 298 18.92 30.82 -15.83
CA SER A 298 20.12 30.69 -16.67
C SER A 298 21.22 31.69 -16.30
N ALA A 299 20.92 32.65 -15.42
CA ALA A 299 21.76 33.83 -15.15
C ALA A 299 21.99 34.71 -16.39
N ASP A 300 21.14 34.56 -17.41
CA ASP A 300 21.07 35.42 -18.58
C ASP A 300 19.82 36.29 -18.42
N THR A 301 19.96 37.61 -18.31
CA THR A 301 18.80 38.48 -18.43
C THR A 301 18.28 38.45 -19.85
N CYS A 302 16.99 38.19 -20.00
CA CYS A 302 16.33 38.13 -21.29
C CYS A 302 16.20 39.56 -21.83
N GLU A 303 17.29 40.12 -22.36
CA GLU A 303 17.27 41.34 -23.15
C GLU A 303 16.50 41.04 -24.44
N VAL A 304 15.17 41.14 -24.39
CA VAL A 304 14.34 41.22 -25.59
C VAL A 304 14.51 42.63 -26.15
N VAL A 305 15.69 42.91 -26.70
CA VAL A 305 15.95 44.14 -27.45
C VAL A 305 15.46 43.91 -28.88
N ILE A 306 14.48 44.71 -29.29
CA ILE A 306 13.99 44.76 -30.67
C ILE A 306 15.17 45.19 -31.57
N GLY A 307 15.67 44.29 -32.42
CA GLY A 307 16.58 44.62 -33.52
C GLY A 307 18.02 44.08 -33.47
N SER A 308 18.43 43.28 -32.47
CA SER A 308 19.76 42.65 -32.49
C SER A 308 19.73 41.26 -33.15
N THR A 309 20.48 41.08 -34.23
CA THR A 309 20.72 39.80 -34.93
C THR A 309 21.64 38.82 -34.18
N ALA A 310 21.99 39.10 -32.93
CA ALA A 310 22.80 38.23 -32.11
C ALA A 310 21.92 37.15 -31.43
N SER A 311 21.99 35.94 -31.95
CA SER A 311 21.36 34.70 -31.46
C SER A 311 21.94 34.19 -30.13
N ALA A 312 22.24 35.08 -29.18
CA ALA A 312 22.50 34.71 -27.79
C ALA A 312 21.18 34.68 -27.00
N GLY A 313 20.16 34.01 -27.55
CA GLY A 313 18.92 33.75 -26.85
C GLY A 313 19.16 32.81 -25.67
N CYS A 314 18.31 32.93 -24.64
CA CYS A 314 18.21 32.08 -23.46
C CYS A 314 18.38 30.58 -23.81
N ASN A 315 19.63 30.10 -23.87
CA ASN A 315 19.99 28.85 -24.54
C ASN A 315 19.76 27.64 -23.62
N GLY A 316 18.49 27.36 -23.27
CA GLY A 316 17.98 26.06 -22.83
C GLY A 316 18.62 25.37 -21.61
N LYS A 317 19.53 26.03 -20.88
CA LYS A 317 20.24 25.44 -19.72
C LYS A 317 19.39 25.43 -18.45
N ALA A 318 18.51 26.41 -18.28
CA ALA A 318 17.65 26.52 -17.10
C ALA A 318 16.64 25.34 -17.04
N ARG A 319 16.66 24.61 -15.92
CA ARG A 319 15.76 23.47 -15.67
C ARG A 319 15.30 23.52 -14.23
N TYR A 320 14.02 23.84 -14.04
CA TYR A 320 13.40 23.83 -12.73
C TYR A 320 12.88 22.44 -12.37
N GLY A 321 13.03 22.10 -11.09
CA GLY A 321 12.51 20.90 -10.47
C GLY A 321 12.48 21.09 -8.95
N CYS A 322 12.38 20.00 -8.20
CA CYS A 322 12.38 20.06 -6.75
C CYS A 322 13.65 20.73 -6.21
N ALA A 323 13.50 21.63 -5.24
CA ALA A 323 14.63 22.35 -4.62
C ALA A 323 15.66 21.41 -3.99
N PHE A 324 15.24 20.21 -3.58
CA PHE A 324 16.11 19.16 -3.01
C PHE A 324 16.60 18.13 -4.04
N CYS A 325 16.49 18.40 -5.34
CA CYS A 325 16.84 17.43 -6.38
C CYS A 325 18.36 17.16 -6.46
N THR A 326 18.74 15.92 -6.15
CA THR A 326 20.12 15.43 -6.15
C THR A 326 20.48 14.62 -7.41
N MET A 327 19.59 14.59 -8.41
CA MET A 327 19.86 13.94 -9.70
C MET A 327 20.93 14.66 -10.53
N PRO A 328 20.88 15.99 -10.73
CA PRO A 328 22.02 16.71 -11.27
C PRO A 328 23.15 16.76 -10.22
N ILE A 329 24.41 16.89 -10.65
CA ILE A 329 25.51 17.11 -9.69
C ILE A 329 25.44 18.56 -9.19
N GLU A 330 25.29 19.47 -10.13
CA GLU A 330 25.18 20.90 -9.90
C GLU A 330 23.79 21.39 -10.29
N ASP A 331 23.14 22.12 -9.39
CA ASP A 331 21.88 22.79 -9.68
C ASP A 331 22.14 24.24 -10.09
N SER A 332 22.35 24.45 -11.40
CA SER A 332 22.66 25.77 -11.95
C SER A 332 21.53 26.77 -11.73
N SER A 333 20.28 26.32 -11.83
CA SER A 333 19.12 27.20 -11.66
C SER A 333 18.93 27.57 -10.19
N GLY A 334 19.04 26.61 -9.27
CA GLY A 334 19.03 26.90 -7.83
C GLY A 334 20.12 27.90 -7.43
N LYS A 335 21.35 27.71 -7.93
CA LYS A 335 22.46 28.66 -7.73
C LYS A 335 22.16 30.05 -8.27
N ALA A 336 21.60 30.15 -9.47
CA ALA A 336 21.25 31.44 -10.06
C ALA A 336 20.21 32.19 -9.21
N LEU A 337 19.18 31.50 -8.71
CA LEU A 337 18.16 32.10 -7.86
C LEU A 337 18.73 32.72 -6.57
N THR A 338 19.77 32.13 -5.97
CA THR A 338 20.39 32.68 -4.74
C THR A 338 20.99 34.08 -4.92
N ARG A 339 21.25 34.50 -6.17
CA ARG A 339 21.83 35.82 -6.49
C ARG A 339 20.79 36.94 -6.44
N TYR A 340 19.51 36.61 -6.54
CA TYR A 340 18.44 37.60 -6.55
C TYR A 340 17.82 37.75 -5.16
N PRO A 341 17.79 38.97 -4.59
CA PRO A 341 17.16 39.23 -3.30
C PRO A 341 15.71 38.73 -3.22
N ARG A 342 14.94 38.83 -4.32
CA ARG A 342 13.55 38.34 -4.39
C ARG A 342 13.36 36.87 -4.04
N TRP A 343 14.33 36.03 -4.37
CA TRP A 343 14.29 34.60 -4.05
C TRP A 343 15.05 34.30 -2.77
N ASN A 344 16.13 35.02 -2.49
CA ASN A 344 16.97 34.71 -1.34
C ASN A 344 16.28 35.01 0.00
N VAL A 345 15.49 36.09 0.08
CA VAL A 345 14.69 36.41 1.28
C VAL A 345 13.67 35.32 1.63
N LEU A 346 13.25 34.54 0.62
CA LEU A 346 12.32 33.41 0.78
C LEU A 346 13.05 32.07 1.05
N GLY A 347 14.37 32.09 1.21
CA GLY A 347 15.16 30.91 1.59
C GLY A 347 15.79 30.13 0.44
N ALA A 348 16.00 30.73 -0.74
CA ALA A 348 16.63 30.06 -1.89
C ALA A 348 18.01 29.46 -1.54
N GLU A 349 18.87 30.21 -0.85
CA GLU A 349 20.19 29.71 -0.45
C GLU A 349 20.11 28.56 0.57
N ASN A 350 19.21 28.66 1.55
CA ASN A 350 19.02 27.62 2.56
C ASN A 350 18.54 26.30 1.93
N ALA A 351 17.64 26.38 0.95
CA ALA A 351 17.21 25.22 0.16
C ALA A 351 18.37 24.60 -0.63
N LEU A 352 19.20 25.42 -1.29
CA LEU A 352 20.39 24.95 -2.01
C LEU A 352 21.39 24.25 -1.07
N ARG A 353 21.64 24.81 0.12
CA ARG A 353 22.50 24.22 1.15
C ARG A 353 22.00 22.85 1.59
N LEU A 354 20.70 22.70 1.86
CA LEU A 354 20.09 21.41 2.19
C LEU A 354 20.24 20.40 1.05
N ARG A 355 19.95 20.82 -0.19
CA ARG A 355 20.11 19.98 -1.38
C ARG A 355 21.53 19.47 -1.57
N ASP A 356 22.50 20.35 -1.41
CA ASP A 356 23.92 20.03 -1.58
C ASP A 356 24.40 19.08 -0.48
N PHE A 357 23.91 19.26 0.75
CA PHE A 357 24.12 18.32 1.85
C PHE A 357 23.54 16.93 1.54
N LEU A 358 22.31 16.85 1.01
CA LEU A 358 21.69 15.59 0.60
C LEU A 358 22.51 14.90 -0.51
N LEU A 359 23.01 15.63 -1.50
CA LEU A 359 23.84 15.08 -2.57
C LEU A 359 25.12 14.44 -2.00
N ARG A 360 25.82 15.13 -1.10
CA ARG A 360 27.04 14.60 -0.47
C ARG A 360 26.76 13.33 0.35
N LEU A 361 25.68 13.31 1.12
CA LEU A 361 25.24 12.10 1.85
C LEU A 361 24.82 10.96 0.90
N SER A 362 24.31 11.28 -0.29
CA SER A 362 23.98 10.28 -1.30
C SER A 362 25.22 9.55 -1.80
N ALA A 363 26.41 10.15 -1.77
CA ALA A 363 27.64 9.53 -2.27
C ALA A 363 28.55 8.96 -1.17
N SER A 364 28.43 9.45 0.07
CA SER A 364 29.31 9.07 1.18
C SER A 364 29.09 7.62 1.66
N PRO A 365 30.14 6.77 1.69
CA PRO A 365 30.11 5.46 2.36
C PRO A 365 30.06 5.59 3.89
N GLU A 366 30.75 6.57 4.47
CA GLU A 366 30.79 6.79 5.92
C GLU A 366 29.44 7.19 6.50
N ALA A 367 28.58 7.78 5.67
CA ALA A 367 27.22 8.13 6.04
C ALA A 367 26.27 6.92 6.09
N ARG A 368 26.66 5.76 5.54
CA ARG A 368 25.82 4.55 5.49
C ARG A 368 25.70 3.89 6.85
N GLY A 369 24.48 3.59 7.25
CA GLY A 369 24.20 2.73 8.40
C GLY A 369 23.99 1.29 7.95
N PHE A 370 24.65 0.35 8.63
CA PHE A 370 24.49 -1.09 8.39
C PHE A 370 23.29 -1.60 9.17
N HIS A 371 22.14 -1.60 8.51
CA HIS A 371 20.84 -1.80 9.15
C HIS A 371 20.28 -3.21 8.89
N ALA A 372 19.75 -3.81 9.95
CA ALA A 372 19.13 -5.13 9.94
C ALA A 372 17.69 -5.05 9.41
N ARG A 373 17.47 -5.38 8.13
CA ARG A 373 16.13 -5.33 7.51
C ARG A 373 15.64 -6.66 6.96
N ALA A 374 16.56 -7.58 6.68
CA ALA A 374 16.26 -8.87 6.07
C ALA A 374 17.12 -9.96 6.70
N PHE A 375 16.67 -11.20 6.60
CA PHE A 375 17.42 -12.40 6.94
C PHE A 375 17.31 -13.42 5.80
N ASP A 376 18.28 -14.33 5.69
CA ASP A 376 18.25 -15.39 4.67
C ASP A 376 17.67 -16.70 5.24
N PRO A 377 16.39 -17.04 4.99
CA PRO A 377 15.79 -18.28 5.47
C PRO A 377 16.41 -19.53 4.82
N THR A 378 17.22 -19.39 3.77
CA THR A 378 17.89 -20.53 3.12
C THR A 378 19.24 -20.87 3.76
N ALA A 379 19.87 -19.93 4.46
CA ALA A 379 21.22 -20.08 4.98
C ALA A 379 21.24 -19.68 6.46
N TYR A 380 20.76 -20.61 7.30
CA TYR A 380 20.76 -20.53 8.76
C TYR A 380 20.03 -19.33 9.37
N ASN A 381 19.10 -18.72 8.63
CA ASN A 381 18.40 -17.51 9.06
C ASN A 381 19.33 -16.32 9.38
N ARG A 382 20.54 -16.28 8.81
CA ARG A 382 21.48 -15.20 9.08
C ARG A 382 20.87 -13.83 8.74
N ILE A 383 20.99 -12.89 9.66
CA ILE A 383 20.49 -11.52 9.53
C ILE A 383 21.46 -10.73 8.65
N ALA A 384 20.94 -10.00 7.67
CA ALA A 384 21.73 -9.18 6.76
C ALA A 384 21.80 -7.73 7.28
N LEU A 385 22.99 -7.32 7.73
CA LEU A 385 23.32 -5.94 8.04
C LEU A 385 23.70 -5.24 6.73
N GLN A 386 22.82 -4.37 6.24
CA GLN A 386 22.94 -3.78 4.89
C GLN A 386 23.21 -2.27 4.95
N PRO A 387 24.10 -1.72 4.10
CA PRO A 387 24.34 -0.27 4.00
C PRO A 387 23.22 0.44 3.20
N ASN A 388 21.96 0.13 3.51
CA ASN A 388 20.78 0.52 2.73
C ASN A 388 20.02 1.72 3.32
N MET A 389 20.52 2.31 4.41
CA MET A 389 20.04 3.55 5.00
C MET A 389 21.21 4.44 5.44
N LEU A 390 20.92 5.67 5.88
CA LEU A 390 21.91 6.56 6.50
C LEU A 390 21.98 6.30 8.01
N LYS A 391 23.15 6.54 8.63
CA LYS A 391 23.26 6.52 10.10
C LYS A 391 22.31 7.56 10.71
N SER A 392 21.71 7.25 11.85
CA SER A 392 20.73 8.12 12.53
C SER A 392 21.23 9.55 12.74
N ARG A 393 22.52 9.75 13.05
CA ARG A 393 23.13 11.09 13.16
C ARG A 393 22.94 11.99 11.93
N TRP A 394 22.86 11.40 10.74
CA TRP A 394 22.66 12.12 9.49
C TRP A 394 21.18 12.31 9.18
N LEU A 395 20.36 11.30 9.50
CA LEU A 395 18.91 11.41 9.40
C LEU A 395 18.36 12.53 10.30
N ASP A 396 18.84 12.63 11.55
CA ASP A 396 18.53 13.73 12.48
C ASP A 396 18.80 15.10 11.84
N LYS A 397 19.97 15.26 11.19
CA LYS A 397 20.35 16.53 10.55
C LYS A 397 19.45 16.86 9.37
N ILE A 398 19.11 15.87 8.54
CA ILE A 398 18.19 16.07 7.41
C ILE A 398 16.84 16.57 7.92
N ILE A 399 16.28 15.93 8.95
CA ILE A 399 15.01 16.33 9.55
C ILE A 399 15.11 17.73 10.15
N ALA A 400 16.16 18.02 10.90
CA ALA A 400 16.35 19.33 11.52
C ALA A 400 16.47 20.46 10.48
N TYR A 401 17.17 20.24 9.35
CA TYR A 401 17.25 21.22 8.27
C TYR A 401 15.92 21.36 7.51
N ALA A 402 15.19 20.28 7.27
CA ALA A 402 13.87 20.34 6.63
C ALA A 402 12.84 21.05 7.51
N ALA A 403 12.84 20.78 8.82
CA ALA A 403 12.02 21.48 9.81
C ALA A 403 12.39 22.97 9.87
N GLN A 404 13.68 23.29 9.97
CA GLN A 404 14.17 24.67 9.97
C GLN A 404 13.75 25.42 8.71
N LEU A 405 13.95 24.85 7.51
CA LEU A 405 13.54 25.50 6.26
C LEU A 405 12.04 25.78 6.21
N THR A 406 11.23 24.85 6.71
CA THR A 406 9.77 25.01 6.73
C THR A 406 9.34 26.11 7.70
N VAL A 407 9.89 26.13 8.92
CA VAL A 407 9.60 27.18 9.91
C VAL A 407 10.09 28.54 9.43
N ASP A 408 11.29 28.61 8.84
CA ASP A 408 11.82 29.87 8.30
C ASP A 408 10.96 30.37 7.13
N SER A 409 10.40 29.47 6.32
CA SER A 409 9.45 29.82 5.26
C SER A 409 8.10 30.30 5.81
N GLN A 410 7.62 29.74 6.92
CA GLN A 410 6.43 30.24 7.62
C GLN A 410 6.66 31.65 8.17
N ASN A 411 7.84 31.91 8.73
CA ASN A 411 8.23 33.22 9.24
C ASN A 411 8.33 34.25 8.10
N ALA A 412 8.96 33.90 6.98
CA ALA A 412 9.03 34.78 5.80
C ALA A 412 7.64 35.13 5.25
N ALA A 413 6.71 34.18 5.23
CA ALA A 413 5.33 34.42 4.80
C ALA A 413 4.54 35.30 5.79
N ALA A 414 4.80 35.18 7.10
CA ALA A 414 4.22 36.05 8.11
C ALA A 414 4.75 37.49 8.02
N ASP A 415 6.07 37.64 7.82
CA ASP A 415 6.72 38.92 7.58
C ASP A 415 6.15 39.63 6.34
N PHE A 416 6.02 38.91 5.22
CA PHE A 416 5.42 39.46 4.01
C PHE A 416 3.96 39.88 4.20
N ARG A 417 3.15 39.09 4.93
CA ARG A 417 1.77 39.48 5.29
C ARG A 417 1.71 40.76 6.10
N GLN A 418 2.63 40.93 7.05
CA GLN A 418 2.72 42.16 7.85
C GLN A 418 3.03 43.38 6.97
N HIS A 419 3.95 43.26 6.00
CA HIS A 419 4.21 44.32 5.02
C HIS A 419 3.00 44.62 4.13
N LEU A 420 2.24 43.59 3.72
CA LEU A 420 1.02 43.75 2.94
C LEU A 420 -0.08 44.49 3.71
N GLU A 421 -0.31 44.12 4.97
CA GLU A 421 -1.32 44.72 5.86
C GLU A 421 -0.98 46.17 6.22
N ASN A 422 0.30 46.49 6.41
CA ASN A 422 0.77 47.84 6.73
C ASN A 422 0.90 48.75 5.50
N GLY A 423 0.70 48.23 4.28
CA GLY A 423 0.88 48.99 3.04
C GLY A 423 2.34 49.35 2.72
N THR A 424 3.30 48.63 3.29
CA THR A 424 4.76 48.88 3.19
C THR A 424 5.47 47.81 2.35
N LEU A 425 4.83 47.32 1.28
CA LEU A 425 5.38 46.26 0.41
C LEU A 425 6.68 46.68 -0.28
N ASP A 426 6.83 47.96 -0.61
CA ASP A 426 8.02 48.56 -1.19
C ASP A 426 9.26 48.46 -0.29
N GLN A 427 9.06 48.23 1.02
CA GLN A 427 10.14 48.00 1.98
C GLN A 427 10.56 46.52 2.09
N HIS A 428 9.73 45.58 1.65
CA HIS A 428 10.08 44.16 1.69
C HIS A 428 11.19 43.89 0.67
N PRO A 429 12.35 43.32 1.06
CA PRO A 429 13.53 43.22 0.19
C PRO A 429 13.26 42.55 -1.15
N GLY A 430 12.43 41.51 -1.15
CA GLY A 430 12.13 40.78 -2.37
C GLY A 430 11.14 41.47 -3.31
N TYR A 431 10.22 42.27 -2.76
CA TYR A 431 9.27 43.03 -3.56
C TYR A 431 9.93 44.28 -4.13
N ALA A 432 10.75 44.96 -3.32
CA ALA A 432 11.59 46.08 -3.71
C ALA A 432 12.54 45.72 -4.86
N ASP A 433 13.13 44.52 -4.81
CA ASP A 433 14.02 44.02 -5.86
C ASP A 433 13.32 43.91 -7.21
N ILE A 434 12.10 43.34 -7.26
CA ILE A 434 11.29 43.26 -8.49
C ILE A 434 10.87 44.67 -8.94
N LEU A 435 10.43 45.51 -8.01
CA LEU A 435 9.94 46.85 -8.30
C LEU A 435 11.01 47.71 -8.96
N ASN A 436 12.27 47.58 -8.54
CA ASN A 436 13.39 48.41 -8.99
C ASN A 436 14.28 47.74 -10.04
N ASP A 437 13.96 46.53 -10.50
CA ASP A 437 14.77 45.78 -11.47
C ASP A 437 14.76 46.46 -12.85
N PRO A 438 15.85 47.05 -13.34
CA PRO A 438 15.83 47.76 -14.63
C PRO A 438 15.72 46.83 -15.83
N LEU A 439 15.93 45.52 -15.65
CA LEU A 439 15.98 44.52 -16.73
C LEU A 439 14.58 43.95 -17.05
N LEU A 440 13.58 44.21 -16.20
CA LEU A 440 12.19 43.82 -16.44
C LEU A 440 11.45 44.86 -17.30
N SER A 441 10.81 44.39 -18.37
CA SER A 441 9.81 45.20 -19.09
C SER A 441 8.67 45.60 -18.15
N GLU A 442 8.02 46.75 -18.41
CA GLU A 442 6.94 47.27 -17.56
C GLU A 442 5.82 46.24 -17.32
N LYS A 443 5.39 45.54 -18.38
CA LYS A 443 4.35 44.51 -18.30
C LYS A 443 4.81 43.24 -17.58
N THR A 444 6.05 42.78 -17.81
CA THR A 444 6.62 41.64 -17.07
C THR A 444 6.77 41.98 -15.59
N ARG A 445 7.19 43.20 -15.25
CA ARG A 445 7.31 43.70 -13.88
C ARG A 445 5.96 43.69 -13.18
N ALA A 446 4.92 44.22 -13.81
CA ALA A 446 3.57 44.20 -13.25
C ALA A 446 3.10 42.76 -12.94
N GLY A 447 3.30 41.82 -13.88
CA GLY A 447 2.97 40.41 -13.68
C GLY A 447 3.80 39.72 -12.58
N MET A 448 5.09 40.03 -12.48
CA MET A 448 5.97 39.51 -11.42
C MET A 448 5.55 40.03 -10.05
N LEU A 449 5.21 41.32 -9.93
CA LEU A 449 4.71 41.92 -8.69
C LEU A 449 3.36 41.33 -8.28
N ASP A 450 2.44 41.10 -9.22
CA ASP A 450 1.14 40.46 -8.95
C ASP A 450 1.31 39.01 -8.46
N MET A 451 2.14 38.22 -9.14
CA MET A 451 2.49 36.87 -8.71
C MET A 451 3.14 36.88 -7.32
N TYR A 452 4.16 37.72 -7.10
CA TYR A 452 4.86 37.76 -5.82
C TYR A 452 3.93 38.17 -4.68
N ARG A 453 3.11 39.21 -4.89
CA ARG A 453 2.13 39.70 -3.92
C ARG A 453 1.10 38.64 -3.55
N SER A 454 0.57 37.91 -4.54
CA SER A 454 -0.46 36.90 -4.30
C SER A 454 0.08 35.62 -3.66
N GLN A 455 1.35 35.27 -3.92
CA GLN A 455 1.91 33.98 -3.49
C GLN A 455 2.81 34.07 -2.25
N ALA A 456 3.61 35.13 -2.07
CA ALA A 456 4.57 35.23 -0.97
C ALA A 456 3.93 35.33 0.43
N VAL A 457 2.61 35.54 0.51
CA VAL A 457 1.83 35.48 1.76
C VAL A 457 1.69 34.06 2.33
N ARG A 458 2.08 33.03 1.55
CA ARG A 458 2.03 31.61 1.94
C ARG A 458 3.45 31.06 2.14
N PRO A 459 3.66 30.05 3.01
CA PRO A 459 4.96 29.39 3.12
C PRO A 459 5.33 28.70 1.80
N MET A 460 6.50 29.01 1.27
CA MET A 460 7.01 28.48 0.00
C MET A 460 7.64 27.09 0.12
N PHE A 461 8.20 26.75 1.28
CA PHE A 461 8.71 25.42 1.56
C PHE A 461 7.87 24.75 2.65
N ARG A 462 7.29 23.59 2.32
CA ARG A 462 6.45 22.77 3.22
C ARG A 462 7.03 21.36 3.36
N LEU A 463 8.33 21.26 3.56
CA LEU A 463 9.06 19.99 3.56
C LEU A 463 8.81 19.11 4.79
N PHE A 464 8.39 19.71 5.91
CA PHE A 464 8.23 19.01 7.17
C PHE A 464 7.16 19.66 8.04
N SER A 465 6.36 18.84 8.74
CA SER A 465 5.27 19.28 9.61
C SER A 465 5.12 18.36 10.83
N MET A 466 4.12 18.62 11.68
CA MET A 466 3.80 17.77 12.82
C MET A 466 3.43 16.34 12.37
N GLU A 467 2.62 16.21 11.32
CA GLU A 467 2.21 14.93 10.74
C GLU A 467 3.42 14.14 10.23
N HIS A 468 4.37 14.81 9.57
CA HIS A 468 5.64 14.21 9.16
C HIS A 468 6.43 13.70 10.37
N ALA A 469 6.51 14.50 11.42
CA ALA A 469 7.28 14.19 12.62
C ALA A 469 6.71 13.00 13.38
N VAL A 470 5.38 12.91 13.49
CA VAL A 470 4.66 11.78 14.08
C VAL A 470 4.84 10.52 13.23
N LEU A 471 4.61 10.60 11.91
CA LEU A 471 4.75 9.45 11.01
C LEU A 471 6.20 8.94 10.98
N LEU A 472 7.19 9.83 10.99
CA LEU A 472 8.59 9.42 11.05
C LEU A 472 8.96 8.84 12.42
N SER A 473 8.41 9.36 13.52
CA SER A 473 8.62 8.76 14.85
C SER A 473 8.07 7.33 14.89
N PHE A 474 6.89 7.11 14.31
CA PHE A 474 6.31 5.79 14.11
C PHE A 474 7.22 4.90 13.24
N ARG A 475 7.64 5.39 12.05
CA ARG A 475 8.46 4.60 11.12
C ARG A 475 9.84 4.27 11.68
N TRP A 476 10.51 5.20 12.35
CA TRP A 476 11.82 4.95 12.95
C TRP A 476 11.74 3.88 14.04
N SER A 477 10.66 3.89 14.83
CA SER A 477 10.41 2.86 15.82
C SER A 477 10.06 1.52 15.17
N LEU A 478 9.18 1.50 14.16
CA LEU A 478 8.77 0.28 13.46
C LEU A 478 9.91 -0.40 12.67
N ASP A 479 10.74 0.40 12.00
CA ASP A 479 11.81 -0.09 11.13
C ASP A 479 13.12 -0.37 11.89
N GLY A 480 13.27 0.03 13.15
CA GLY A 480 14.48 -0.25 13.93
C GLY A 480 15.61 0.77 13.76
N VAL A 481 15.30 2.06 13.59
CA VAL A 481 16.33 3.11 13.41
C VAL A 481 17.00 3.41 14.75
N ALA A 482 18.33 3.37 14.82
CA ALA A 482 19.10 3.64 16.05
C ALA A 482 19.07 5.13 16.49
N ALA A 483 17.90 5.62 16.90
CA ALA A 483 17.63 6.98 17.37
C ALA A 483 16.71 6.96 18.59
N ALA A 484 16.73 8.03 19.39
CA ALA A 484 15.85 8.18 20.55
C ALA A 484 14.36 8.05 20.18
N PRO A 485 13.48 7.59 21.10
CA PRO A 485 12.05 7.53 20.84
C PRO A 485 11.54 8.96 20.54
N TYR A 486 10.59 9.10 19.61
CA TYR A 486 10.04 10.41 19.20
C TYR A 486 11.07 11.45 18.74
N ARG A 487 12.27 11.02 18.29
CA ARG A 487 13.33 11.95 17.87
C ARG A 487 12.90 12.93 16.76
N PRO A 488 12.22 12.50 15.68
CA PRO A 488 11.70 13.43 14.67
C PRO A 488 10.74 14.48 15.24
N LEU A 489 9.86 14.08 16.16
CA LEU A 489 8.92 14.96 16.86
C LEU A 489 9.66 16.02 17.69
N LYS A 490 10.66 15.61 18.48
CA LYS A 490 11.50 16.54 19.24
C LYS A 490 12.19 17.57 18.34
N LEU A 491 12.72 17.15 17.20
CA LEU A 491 13.40 18.04 16.25
C LEU A 491 12.46 19.08 15.62
N TRP A 492 11.22 18.68 15.33
CA TRP A 492 10.19 19.60 14.85
C TRP A 492 9.85 20.65 15.91
N VAL A 493 9.56 20.22 17.14
CA VAL A 493 9.23 21.12 18.26
C VAL A 493 10.40 22.05 18.59
N ASP A 494 11.63 21.54 18.58
CA ASP A 494 12.85 22.35 18.75
C ASP A 494 12.94 23.46 17.68
N ALA A 495 12.67 23.14 16.41
CA ALA A 495 12.70 24.12 15.32
C ALA A 495 11.58 25.17 15.45
N VAL A 496 10.36 24.76 15.80
CA VAL A 496 9.24 25.69 16.07
C VAL A 496 9.58 26.62 17.24
N ASN A 497 10.23 26.11 18.28
CA ASN A 497 10.69 26.89 19.45
C ASN A 497 11.96 27.72 19.19
N GLY A 498 12.35 27.93 17.93
CA GLY A 498 13.47 28.82 17.58
C GLY A 498 14.86 28.19 17.66
N LYS A 499 15.00 26.91 18.00
CA LYS A 499 16.31 26.25 17.97
C LYS A 499 16.75 26.05 16.53
N ARG A 500 17.98 26.44 16.20
CA ARG A 500 18.54 26.37 14.84
C ARG A 500 19.83 25.59 14.84
N LEU A 501 20.04 24.80 13.78
CA LEU A 501 21.34 24.22 13.45
C LEU A 501 22.03 25.13 12.42
N PRO A 502 23.35 25.33 12.49
CA PRO A 502 24.08 26.01 11.43
C PRO A 502 23.85 25.31 10.09
N TRP A 503 23.50 26.07 9.06
CA TRP A 503 23.30 25.51 7.72
C TRP A 503 24.57 24.83 7.20
N PRO A 504 24.43 23.72 6.44
CA PRO A 504 25.57 23.04 5.86
C PRO A 504 26.14 23.86 4.70
N GLU A 505 27.35 23.48 4.29
CA GLU A 505 28.07 24.13 3.20
C GLU A 505 27.40 23.91 1.85
N THR A 506 27.50 24.87 0.96
CA THR A 506 27.21 24.65 -0.46
C THR A 506 28.29 23.74 -1.08
N ASN A 507 28.00 23.14 -2.24
CA ASN A 507 29.00 22.32 -2.93
C ASN A 507 30.23 23.12 -3.36
N ASP A 508 30.08 24.42 -3.62
CA ASP A 508 31.20 25.29 -3.99
C ASP A 508 32.10 25.54 -2.78
N GLU A 509 31.51 25.87 -1.63
CA GLU A 509 32.22 26.00 -0.34
C GLU A 509 32.92 24.71 0.08
N PHE A 510 32.25 23.56 -0.11
CA PHE A 510 32.80 22.25 0.21
C PHE A 510 33.96 21.90 -0.73
N THR A 511 33.79 22.10 -2.04
CA THR A 511 34.81 21.78 -3.04
C THR A 511 36.07 22.62 -2.87
N ALA A 512 35.90 23.90 -2.51
CA ALA A 512 37.01 24.80 -2.22
C ALA A 512 37.84 24.33 -1.01
N ARG A 513 37.23 23.65 -0.02
CA ARG A 513 37.90 23.20 1.21
C ARG A 513 38.35 21.75 1.20
N HIS A 514 37.59 20.86 0.57
CA HIS A 514 37.75 19.41 0.68
C HIS A 514 38.03 18.72 -0.68
N GLY A 515 38.01 19.47 -1.78
CA GLY A 515 38.20 18.94 -3.13
C GLY A 515 36.90 18.44 -3.78
N PRO A 516 36.99 17.92 -5.02
CA PRO A 516 35.82 17.61 -5.86
C PRO A 516 34.95 16.48 -5.32
N ILE A 517 33.64 16.60 -5.53
CA ILE A 517 32.65 15.61 -5.10
C ILE A 517 32.64 14.42 -6.07
N SER A 518 32.91 13.21 -5.56
CA SER A 518 32.82 11.97 -6.34
C SER A 518 31.51 11.23 -6.10
N LEU A 519 30.78 10.89 -7.18
CA LEU A 519 29.54 10.09 -7.13
C LEU A 519 29.77 8.59 -7.39
N GLN A 520 31.00 8.18 -7.71
CA GLN A 520 31.34 6.80 -8.09
C GLN A 520 31.89 6.01 -6.91
N THR A 521 31.08 5.80 -5.88
CA THR A 521 31.45 4.91 -4.78
C THR A 521 30.54 3.68 -4.78
N PRO A 522 31.06 2.48 -5.05
CA PRO A 522 30.26 1.27 -4.98
C PRO A 522 29.69 1.13 -3.56
N LEU A 523 28.45 0.66 -3.45
CA LEU A 523 27.89 0.36 -2.14
C LEU A 523 28.68 -0.82 -1.54
N PRO A 524 29.06 -0.76 -0.25
CA PRO A 524 29.65 -1.89 0.44
C PRO A 524 28.77 -3.13 0.34
N ASP A 525 29.37 -4.32 0.33
CA ASP A 525 28.64 -5.56 0.48
C ASP A 525 28.02 -5.61 1.90
N ALA A 526 26.90 -6.32 2.05
CA ALA A 526 26.32 -6.56 3.36
C ALA A 526 27.28 -7.36 4.25
N VAL A 527 27.01 -7.37 5.56
CA VAL A 527 27.66 -8.27 6.52
C VAL A 527 26.57 -9.12 7.15
N MET A 528 26.82 -10.42 7.31
CA MET A 528 25.84 -11.36 7.83
C MET A 528 26.09 -11.62 9.31
N MET A 529 25.02 -11.67 10.10
CA MET A 529 25.03 -11.98 11.52
C MET A 529 24.33 -13.34 11.72
N PRO A 530 25.02 -14.37 12.26
CA PRO A 530 24.43 -15.62 12.69
C PRO A 530 23.28 -15.38 13.67
N ALA A 531 22.14 -16.04 13.41
CA ALA A 531 20.98 -16.05 14.30
C ALA A 531 20.91 -17.36 15.13
N LEU A 532 21.61 -18.40 14.68
CA LEU A 532 21.68 -19.70 15.35
C LEU A 532 23.04 -19.86 16.02
N GLN A 533 23.08 -20.54 17.16
CA GLN A 533 24.34 -20.86 17.87
C GLN A 533 25.17 -21.92 17.13
N HIS A 534 24.49 -22.85 16.45
CA HIS A 534 25.11 -23.92 15.69
C HIS A 534 24.56 -23.93 14.26
N GLU A 535 25.46 -23.97 13.28
CA GLU A 535 25.13 -23.90 11.86
C GLU A 535 25.67 -25.15 11.14
N ASP A 536 24.83 -26.19 11.02
CA ASP A 536 25.13 -27.40 10.24
C ASP A 536 24.26 -27.46 8.97
N PRO A 537 24.86 -27.61 7.77
CA PRO A 537 24.11 -27.61 6.52
C PRO A 537 23.07 -28.73 6.42
N ALA A 538 23.39 -29.93 6.92
CA ALA A 538 22.56 -31.11 6.75
C ALA A 538 21.41 -31.14 7.76
N GLU A 539 21.65 -30.69 8.99
CA GLU A 539 20.62 -30.47 10.02
C GLU A 539 19.63 -29.41 9.56
N PHE A 540 20.12 -28.23 9.15
CA PHE A 540 19.26 -27.14 8.72
C PHE A 540 18.45 -27.48 7.46
N ALA A 541 19.04 -28.19 6.49
CA ALA A 541 18.31 -28.62 5.29
C ALA A 541 17.19 -29.63 5.58
N ARG A 542 17.33 -30.45 6.62
CA ARG A 542 16.32 -31.44 7.03
C ARG A 542 15.22 -30.80 7.87
N ASN A 543 15.60 -29.96 8.83
CA ASN A 543 14.69 -29.32 9.77
C ASN A 543 14.85 -27.80 9.74
N PRO A 544 14.42 -27.12 8.65
CA PRO A 544 14.57 -25.68 8.54
C PRO A 544 13.65 -24.98 9.55
N ILE A 545 14.24 -24.23 10.48
CA ILE A 545 13.50 -23.41 11.44
C ILE A 545 13.19 -22.06 10.77
N SER A 546 11.96 -21.58 10.90
CA SER A 546 11.60 -20.21 10.50
C SER A 546 11.96 -19.24 11.63
N LEU A 547 12.83 -18.26 11.35
CA LEU A 547 13.27 -17.28 12.36
C LEU A 547 12.11 -16.56 13.05
N LEU A 548 11.08 -16.17 12.29
CA LEU A 548 9.91 -15.47 12.84
C LEU A 548 9.05 -16.36 13.73
N ASN A 549 9.16 -17.69 13.65
CA ASN A 549 8.46 -18.60 14.55
C ASN A 549 9.15 -18.66 15.92
N LEU A 550 10.37 -18.14 16.05
CA LEU A 550 11.08 -18.03 17.32
C LEU A 550 10.76 -16.72 18.05
N TRP A 551 10.10 -15.79 17.39
CA TRP A 551 9.66 -14.56 18.03
C TRP A 551 8.73 -14.89 19.17
N ARG A 552 9.05 -14.34 20.34
CA ARG A 552 8.16 -14.27 21.48
C ARG A 552 7.82 -12.80 21.67
N ARG A 553 6.61 -12.55 22.15
CA ARG A 553 6.21 -11.20 22.50
C ARG A 553 7.17 -10.65 23.58
N PRO A 554 7.68 -9.43 23.44
CA PRO A 554 8.40 -8.76 24.52
C PRO A 554 7.52 -8.57 25.76
N LEU A 555 8.10 -8.78 26.94
CA LEU A 555 7.42 -8.49 28.20
C LEU A 555 7.19 -6.98 28.35
N GLY A 556 5.96 -6.59 28.64
CA GLY A 556 5.52 -5.20 28.83
C GLY A 556 5.02 -4.93 30.25
N THR A 557 4.69 -3.66 30.54
CA THR A 557 4.10 -3.25 31.82
C THR A 557 2.76 -3.92 32.09
N SER A 558 2.02 -4.29 31.04
CA SER A 558 0.79 -5.08 31.14
C SER A 558 1.03 -6.44 31.78
N ASP A 559 2.20 -7.07 31.58
CA ASP A 559 2.49 -8.40 32.14
C ASP A 559 2.84 -8.39 33.63
N MET A 560 2.86 -7.21 34.27
CA MET A 560 2.90 -7.09 35.72
C MET A 560 1.56 -7.44 36.37
N PHE A 561 0.47 -7.41 35.61
CA PHE A 561 -0.85 -7.80 36.07
C PHE A 561 -1.10 -9.28 35.80
N ASP A 562 -1.84 -9.92 36.70
CA ASP A 562 -2.32 -11.29 36.54
C ASP A 562 -3.00 -11.44 35.15
N PRO A 563 -2.71 -12.49 34.35
CA PRO A 563 -3.32 -12.73 33.05
C PRO A 563 -4.85 -12.57 33.05
N GLU A 564 -5.54 -12.99 34.11
CA GLU A 564 -7.00 -12.88 34.24
C GLU A 564 -7.49 -11.43 34.43
N ARG A 565 -6.59 -10.51 34.82
CA ARG A 565 -6.87 -9.08 35.04
C ARG A 565 -6.20 -8.18 34.00
N ASN A 566 -5.54 -8.78 33.02
CA ASN A 566 -4.76 -8.07 32.02
C ASN A 566 -5.58 -7.87 30.74
N CYS A 567 -6.34 -6.77 30.68
CA CYS A 567 -7.15 -6.42 29.50
C CYS A 567 -6.33 -6.09 28.24
N ALA A 568 -5.00 -6.07 28.32
CA ALA A 568 -4.12 -5.83 27.17
C ALA A 568 -3.67 -7.13 26.48
N VAL A 569 -3.93 -8.30 27.06
CA VAL A 569 -3.45 -9.60 26.57
C VAL A 569 -4.63 -10.51 26.31
N GLU A 570 -4.68 -11.06 25.10
CA GLU A 570 -5.71 -12.00 24.67
C GLU A 570 -5.06 -13.36 24.36
N GLU A 571 -5.76 -14.45 24.68
CA GLU A 571 -5.37 -15.79 24.26
C GLU A 571 -5.91 -16.08 22.86
N PHE A 572 -5.01 -16.38 21.93
CA PHE A 572 -5.32 -16.73 20.55
C PHE A 572 -5.11 -18.21 20.31
N ALA A 573 -6.00 -18.83 19.55
CA ALA A 573 -5.77 -20.20 19.07
C ALA A 573 -4.53 -20.24 18.17
N SER A 574 -3.64 -21.21 18.42
CA SER A 574 -2.41 -21.41 17.62
C SER A 574 -2.71 -21.92 16.21
N SER A 575 -3.92 -22.42 15.96
CA SER A 575 -4.40 -22.89 14.67
C SER A 575 -5.76 -22.29 14.36
N THR A 576 -5.96 -21.85 13.12
CA THR A 576 -7.23 -21.27 12.69
C THR A 576 -7.58 -21.68 11.25
N CYS A 577 -8.86 -21.78 10.96
CA CYS A 577 -9.40 -22.07 9.63
C CYS A 577 -10.12 -20.84 9.04
N PRO A 578 -9.84 -20.41 7.80
CA PRO A 578 -10.46 -19.22 7.24
C PRO A 578 -11.92 -19.46 6.83
N LEU A 579 -12.82 -18.63 7.36
CA LEU A 579 -14.24 -18.52 7.04
C LEU A 579 -14.50 -17.25 6.22
N GLN A 580 -15.27 -17.36 5.14
CA GLN A 580 -15.57 -16.27 4.23
C GLN A 580 -17.04 -16.30 3.83
N TRP A 581 -17.69 -15.15 3.76
CA TRP A 581 -19.08 -15.05 3.27
C TRP A 581 -19.30 -13.71 2.58
N THR A 582 -20.39 -13.58 1.84
CA THR A 582 -20.86 -12.29 1.31
C THR A 582 -22.20 -11.93 1.95
N ALA A 583 -22.36 -10.69 2.37
CA ALA A 583 -23.62 -10.17 2.89
C ALA A 583 -24.08 -8.98 2.05
N GLU A 584 -25.38 -8.92 1.79
CA GLU A 584 -26.06 -7.76 1.23
C GLU A 584 -26.93 -7.13 2.33
N PHE A 585 -26.71 -5.83 2.57
CA PHE A 585 -27.38 -5.12 3.65
C PHE A 585 -28.64 -4.42 3.11
N ALA A 586 -29.77 -4.70 3.76
CA ALA A 586 -30.96 -3.89 3.64
C ALA A 586 -31.09 -3.02 4.90
N TYR A 587 -31.70 -1.85 4.76
CA TYR A 587 -31.93 -0.93 5.87
C TYR A 587 -33.29 -0.25 5.73
N GLN A 588 -33.89 0.05 6.86
CA GLN A 588 -35.06 0.91 6.97
C GLN A 588 -34.68 2.17 7.73
N TYR A 589 -35.41 3.26 7.49
CA TYR A 589 -35.22 4.48 8.26
C TYR A 589 -36.56 5.11 8.60
N SER A 590 -36.61 5.78 9.75
CA SER A 590 -37.79 6.50 10.23
C SER A 590 -37.39 7.83 10.86
N HIS A 591 -38.29 8.82 10.78
CA HIS A 591 -38.12 10.09 11.47
C HIS A 591 -38.35 9.91 12.97
N CYS A 592 -37.50 10.54 13.77
CA CYS A 592 -37.59 10.48 15.23
C CYS A 592 -37.35 11.87 15.84
N GLU A 593 -37.73 12.03 17.11
CA GLU A 593 -37.35 13.19 17.90
C GLU A 593 -35.89 13.07 18.36
N GLN A 594 -35.33 14.17 18.88
CA GLN A 594 -33.96 14.15 19.39
C GLN A 594 -33.79 13.05 20.44
N PRO A 595 -32.83 12.13 20.26
CA PRO A 595 -32.66 11.00 21.16
C PRO A 595 -32.17 11.49 22.53
N THR A 596 -32.84 11.01 23.58
CA THR A 596 -32.43 11.19 24.98
C THR A 596 -31.69 9.97 25.53
N GLU A 597 -31.86 8.82 24.87
CA GLU A 597 -31.25 7.53 25.20
C GLU A 597 -30.73 6.83 23.91
N PRO A 598 -29.81 5.86 24.00
CA PRO A 598 -29.36 5.06 22.85
C PRO A 598 -30.51 4.23 22.27
N ALA A 599 -30.52 4.00 20.95
CA ALA A 599 -31.59 3.21 20.34
C ALA A 599 -31.44 1.73 20.71
N GLU A 600 -32.55 1.06 21.04
CA GLU A 600 -32.53 -0.38 21.33
C GLU A 600 -32.25 -1.22 20.06
N ASP A 601 -32.80 -0.82 18.90
CA ASP A 601 -32.78 -1.61 17.67
C ASP A 601 -32.15 -0.90 16.45
N GLY A 602 -31.46 0.24 16.63
CA GLY A 602 -30.97 1.05 15.50
C GLY A 602 -29.90 2.09 15.81
N TYR A 603 -29.72 3.03 14.88
CA TYR A 603 -28.71 4.08 14.97
C TYR A 603 -29.33 5.45 14.68
N TYR A 604 -29.26 6.35 15.66
CA TYR A 604 -29.71 7.73 15.50
C TYR A 604 -28.71 8.58 14.74
N LEU A 605 -29.23 9.44 13.87
CA LEU A 605 -28.48 10.33 13.01
C LEU A 605 -29.14 11.70 12.95
N ALA A 606 -28.32 12.74 13.09
CA ALA A 606 -28.72 14.12 12.91
C ALA A 606 -28.48 14.56 11.47
N LEU A 607 -29.51 15.09 10.82
CA LEU A 607 -29.46 15.74 9.53
C LEU A 607 -29.51 17.25 9.75
N TYR A 608 -28.39 17.92 9.51
CA TYR A 608 -28.28 19.36 9.65
C TYR A 608 -28.70 20.05 8.35
N HIS A 609 -29.47 21.13 8.45
CA HIS A 609 -29.83 22.03 7.36
C HIS A 609 -30.00 23.47 7.88
N ASP A 610 -30.07 24.47 7.01
CA ASP A 610 -30.09 25.89 7.43
C ASP A 610 -31.27 26.24 8.35
N GLU A 611 -32.42 25.58 8.18
CA GLU A 611 -33.63 25.78 8.99
C GLU A 611 -33.65 25.01 10.34
N GLY A 612 -32.69 24.12 10.62
CA GLY A 612 -32.68 23.32 11.85
C GLY A 612 -32.00 21.96 11.75
N THR A 613 -32.33 21.06 12.69
CA THR A 613 -31.80 19.68 12.71
C THR A 613 -32.94 18.69 12.75
N GLN A 614 -32.92 17.73 11.82
CA GLN A 614 -33.88 16.62 11.78
C GLN A 614 -33.21 15.33 12.24
N TRP A 615 -33.88 14.53 13.06
CA TRP A 615 -33.36 13.24 13.53
C TRP A 615 -33.98 12.08 12.77
N VAL A 616 -33.14 11.12 12.37
CA VAL A 616 -33.51 9.89 11.67
C VAL A 616 -32.91 8.70 12.41
N CYS A 617 -33.70 7.64 12.56
CA CYS A 617 -33.23 6.36 13.07
C CYS A 617 -33.09 5.37 11.90
N ILE A 618 -31.89 4.81 11.71
CA ILE A 618 -31.65 3.72 10.76
C ILE A 618 -31.67 2.39 11.52
N THR A 619 -32.45 1.45 11.02
CA THR A 619 -32.55 0.08 11.54
C THR A 619 -32.06 -0.90 10.48
N PRO A 620 -31.10 -1.79 10.79
CA PRO A 620 -30.70 -2.85 9.87
C PRO A 620 -31.88 -3.82 9.65
N ASP A 621 -32.15 -4.15 8.39
CA ASP A 621 -32.96 -5.33 8.08
C ASP A 621 -32.09 -6.60 8.16
N ASN A 622 -32.74 -7.77 8.16
CA ASN A 622 -32.02 -9.05 8.13
C ASN A 622 -31.10 -9.12 6.90
N PRO A 623 -29.77 -9.20 7.08
CA PRO A 623 -28.84 -9.20 5.96
C PRO A 623 -29.00 -10.48 5.14
N ALA A 624 -29.01 -10.34 3.81
CA ALA A 624 -29.05 -11.49 2.91
C ALA A 624 -27.62 -12.06 2.81
N ILE A 625 -27.41 -13.20 3.48
CA ILE A 625 -26.10 -13.87 3.50
C ILE A 625 -26.02 -14.88 2.36
N ALA A 626 -25.07 -14.66 1.46
CA ALA A 626 -24.80 -15.51 0.31
C ALA A 626 -23.41 -16.16 0.39
N GLN A 627 -23.30 -17.38 -0.12
CA GLN A 627 -22.04 -18.12 -0.32
C GLN A 627 -21.07 -18.13 0.87
N VAL A 628 -21.41 -18.87 1.92
CA VAL A 628 -20.47 -19.11 3.03
C VAL A 628 -19.47 -20.21 2.65
N ARG A 629 -18.18 -19.94 2.85
CA ARG A 629 -17.08 -20.83 2.52
C ARG A 629 -16.13 -20.99 3.72
N LEU A 630 -15.82 -22.23 4.07
CA LEU A 630 -14.79 -22.57 5.05
C LEU A 630 -13.62 -23.25 4.33
N ASN A 631 -12.41 -22.68 4.47
CA ASN A 631 -11.22 -23.08 3.73
C ASN A 631 -11.45 -23.24 2.21
N GLY A 632 -12.20 -22.29 1.63
CA GLY A 632 -12.53 -22.26 0.20
C GLY A 632 -13.61 -23.24 -0.26
N LYS A 633 -14.22 -24.03 0.64
CA LYS A 633 -15.31 -24.97 0.33
C LYS A 633 -16.64 -24.41 0.84
N SER A 634 -17.70 -24.51 0.03
CA SER A 634 -19.04 -24.07 0.45
C SER A 634 -19.54 -24.86 1.65
N LEU A 635 -20.16 -24.17 2.60
CA LEU A 635 -20.82 -24.76 3.76
C LEU A 635 -22.12 -25.49 3.37
N ARG A 636 -22.52 -26.44 4.21
CA ARG A 636 -23.81 -27.17 4.14
C ARG A 636 -24.71 -26.73 5.30
N ASP A 637 -26.00 -27.04 5.22
CA ASP A 637 -27.01 -26.57 6.18
C ASP A 637 -26.66 -26.89 7.65
N GLY A 638 -26.16 -28.10 7.95
CA GLY A 638 -25.78 -28.49 9.32
C GLY A 638 -24.60 -27.70 9.92
N THR A 639 -23.75 -27.08 9.10
CA THR A 639 -22.67 -26.19 9.60
C THR A 639 -23.18 -24.78 9.93
N TRP A 640 -24.32 -24.37 9.36
CA TRP A 640 -24.96 -23.09 9.65
C TRP A 640 -25.51 -23.03 11.07
N GLU A 641 -26.01 -24.15 11.61
CA GLU A 641 -26.49 -24.23 12.99
C GLU A 641 -25.39 -23.91 14.03
N ILE A 642 -24.13 -24.19 13.69
CA ILE A 642 -22.98 -24.00 14.58
C ILE A 642 -22.34 -22.61 14.40
N LEU A 643 -22.27 -22.11 13.16
CA LEU A 643 -21.58 -20.86 12.83
C LEU A 643 -22.52 -19.67 12.60
N GLY A 644 -23.81 -19.89 12.42
CA GLY A 644 -24.78 -18.87 11.99
C GLY A 644 -24.91 -17.71 12.96
N ALA A 645 -24.96 -17.98 14.27
CA ALA A 645 -25.00 -16.92 15.29
C ALA A 645 -23.77 -15.99 15.21
N GLU A 646 -22.58 -16.58 15.05
CA GLU A 646 -21.31 -15.86 14.98
C GLU A 646 -21.15 -15.09 13.65
N ILE A 647 -21.66 -15.65 12.55
CA ILE A 647 -21.73 -14.98 11.25
C ILE A 647 -22.69 -13.78 11.34
N ASN A 648 -23.86 -13.95 11.94
CA ASN A 648 -24.85 -12.89 12.11
C ASN A 648 -24.30 -11.76 12.98
N GLU A 649 -23.69 -12.07 14.13
CA GLU A 649 -23.07 -11.09 15.03
C GLU A 649 -22.02 -10.24 14.29
N HIS A 650 -21.09 -10.87 13.57
CA HIS A 650 -20.10 -10.12 12.78
C HIS A 650 -20.70 -9.33 11.62
N THR A 651 -21.79 -9.82 11.04
CA THR A 651 -22.49 -9.11 9.97
C THR A 651 -23.19 -7.87 10.53
N THR A 652 -23.78 -7.96 11.72
CA THR A 652 -24.37 -6.82 12.44
C THR A 652 -23.30 -5.81 12.86
N GLN A 653 -22.15 -6.27 13.38
CA GLN A 653 -21.02 -5.39 13.71
C GLN A 653 -20.57 -4.60 12.48
N ARG A 654 -20.46 -5.28 11.33
CA ARG A 654 -20.07 -4.63 10.07
C ARG A 654 -21.09 -3.58 9.63
N PHE A 655 -22.38 -3.82 9.85
CA PHE A 655 -23.40 -2.81 9.58
C PHE A 655 -23.19 -1.56 10.44
N GLY A 656 -22.89 -1.73 11.74
CA GLY A 656 -22.54 -0.61 12.62
C GLY A 656 -21.35 0.20 12.12
N GLU A 657 -20.27 -0.46 11.70
CA GLU A 657 -19.11 0.21 11.09
C GLU A 657 -19.50 1.01 9.83
N LEU A 658 -20.42 0.49 9.01
CA LEU A 658 -20.94 1.20 7.83
C LEU A 658 -21.80 2.40 8.23
N VAL A 659 -22.53 2.34 9.34
CA VAL A 659 -23.30 3.47 9.86
C VAL A 659 -22.37 4.59 10.34
N ASP A 660 -21.24 4.27 10.97
CA ASP A 660 -20.24 5.29 11.33
C ASP A 660 -19.67 5.98 10.08
N VAL A 661 -19.35 5.19 9.04
CA VAL A 661 -18.94 5.73 7.72
C VAL A 661 -20.05 6.60 7.12
N PHE A 662 -21.30 6.20 7.26
CA PHE A 662 -22.46 6.94 6.77
C PHE A 662 -22.61 8.30 7.49
N ARG A 663 -22.48 8.32 8.81
CA ARG A 663 -22.56 9.53 9.66
C ARG A 663 -21.50 10.56 9.26
N GLU A 664 -20.28 10.13 9.05
CA GLU A 664 -19.18 11.02 8.63
C GLU A 664 -19.40 11.60 7.23
N ARG A 665 -19.90 10.80 6.28
CA ARG A 665 -20.24 11.31 4.93
C ARG A 665 -21.31 12.40 4.97
N LEU A 666 -22.28 12.27 5.88
CA LEU A 666 -23.30 13.31 6.09
C LEU A 666 -22.69 14.57 6.71
N TYR A 667 -21.80 14.43 7.68
CA TYR A 667 -21.16 15.57 8.35
C TYR A 667 -20.31 16.41 7.39
N HIS A 668 -19.63 15.78 6.44
CA HIS A 668 -18.76 16.46 5.47
C HIS A 668 -19.45 16.88 4.17
N ALA A 669 -20.73 16.54 3.98
CA ALA A 669 -21.49 17.01 2.85
C ALA A 669 -21.83 18.51 3.02
N GLN A 670 -22.00 19.21 1.90
CA GLN A 670 -22.43 20.61 1.91
C GLN A 670 -23.78 20.71 2.63
N GLN A 671 -23.93 21.66 3.55
CA GLN A 671 -25.16 21.79 4.33
C GLN A 671 -26.35 22.09 3.39
N PRO A 672 -27.38 21.25 3.40
CA PRO A 672 -28.61 21.47 2.64
C PRO A 672 -29.36 22.71 3.12
N ALA A 673 -30.02 23.41 2.21
CA ALA A 673 -30.80 24.60 2.54
C ALA A 673 -32.09 24.28 3.31
N ASN A 674 -32.72 23.13 3.04
CA ASN A 674 -34.01 22.74 3.63
C ASN A 674 -34.06 21.23 3.98
N GLN A 675 -35.12 20.86 4.69
CA GLN A 675 -35.37 19.48 5.14
C GLN A 675 -35.46 18.46 3.99
N GLN A 676 -36.02 18.86 2.85
CA GLN A 676 -36.24 17.97 1.71
C GLN A 676 -34.92 17.63 0.99
N ASP A 677 -34.05 18.63 0.84
CA ASP A 677 -32.70 18.46 0.31
C ASP A 677 -31.82 17.63 1.27
N ALA A 678 -31.98 17.81 2.58
CA ALA A 678 -31.30 17.00 3.59
C ALA A 678 -31.69 15.52 3.51
N LEU A 679 -32.97 15.23 3.27
CA LEU A 679 -33.46 13.87 3.08
C LEU A 679 -32.97 13.26 1.76
N ALA A 680 -32.93 14.04 0.67
CA ALA A 680 -32.39 13.59 -0.61
C ALA A 680 -30.90 13.24 -0.52
N LEU A 681 -30.12 14.09 0.15
CA LEU A 681 -28.71 13.83 0.45
C LEU A 681 -28.54 12.58 1.31
N PHE A 682 -29.36 12.41 2.36
CA PHE A 682 -29.40 11.20 3.17
C PHE A 682 -29.60 9.94 2.33
N GLN A 683 -30.63 9.91 1.48
CA GLN A 683 -30.94 8.76 0.63
C GLN A 683 -29.80 8.45 -0.35
N GLN A 684 -29.23 9.49 -0.98
CA GLN A 684 -28.12 9.35 -1.91
C GLN A 684 -26.88 8.77 -1.21
N VAL A 685 -26.53 9.31 -0.04
CA VAL A 685 -25.36 8.86 0.72
C VAL A 685 -25.61 7.43 1.26
N ALA A 686 -26.84 7.11 1.66
CA ALA A 686 -27.19 5.80 2.21
C ALA A 686 -27.13 4.73 1.13
N GLN A 687 -27.66 5.03 -0.07
CA GLN A 687 -27.52 4.18 -1.25
C GLN A 687 -26.03 3.94 -1.58
N ARG A 688 -25.17 4.94 -1.46
CA ARG A 688 -23.71 4.79 -1.65
C ARG A 688 -23.00 4.02 -0.54
N THR A 689 -23.57 3.89 0.66
CA THR A 689 -22.90 3.26 1.81
C THR A 689 -23.31 1.80 1.99
N PHE A 690 -24.59 1.51 1.82
CA PHE A 690 -25.17 0.20 2.13
C PHE A 690 -25.44 -0.69 0.90
N SER A 691 -25.34 -0.17 -0.33
CA SER A 691 -25.59 -0.99 -1.54
C SER A 691 -24.40 -1.88 -1.93
N GLY A 692 -24.72 -3.07 -2.46
CA GLY A 692 -23.76 -4.02 -3.01
C GLY A 692 -23.47 -5.22 -2.10
N GLN A 693 -22.64 -6.15 -2.60
CA GLN A 693 -22.22 -7.32 -1.84
C GLN A 693 -20.93 -7.02 -1.05
N HIS A 694 -20.99 -7.21 0.25
CA HIS A 694 -19.86 -7.01 1.16
C HIS A 694 -19.20 -8.35 1.47
N ALA A 695 -17.95 -8.52 1.05
CA ALA A 695 -17.17 -9.71 1.35
C ALA A 695 -16.59 -9.66 2.77
N MET A 696 -16.90 -10.67 3.55
CA MET A 696 -16.54 -10.83 4.95
C MET A 696 -15.55 -11.98 5.13
N LYS A 697 -14.67 -11.85 6.12
CA LYS A 697 -13.67 -12.87 6.47
C LYS A 697 -13.50 -12.95 7.98
N LYS A 698 -13.51 -14.17 8.51
CA LYS A 698 -13.18 -14.47 9.90
C LYS A 698 -12.31 -15.72 9.98
N ALA A 699 -11.53 -15.86 11.04
CA ALA A 699 -10.79 -17.07 11.35
C ALA A 699 -11.55 -17.89 12.40
N VAL A 700 -11.87 -19.16 12.11
CA VAL A 700 -12.44 -20.11 13.07
C VAL A 700 -11.29 -20.72 13.89
N PRO A 701 -11.27 -20.57 15.21
CA PRO A 701 -10.17 -21.05 16.05
C PRO A 701 -10.15 -22.59 16.18
N HIS A 702 -9.00 -23.12 16.57
CA HIS A 702 -8.75 -24.52 16.95
C HIS A 702 -8.94 -25.59 15.85
N LEU A 703 -8.94 -25.17 14.58
CA LEU A 703 -8.91 -26.06 13.42
C LEU A 703 -7.57 -25.91 12.70
N ALA A 704 -6.82 -27.01 12.57
CA ALA A 704 -5.54 -27.06 11.87
C ALA A 704 -5.66 -27.87 10.57
N GLU A 705 -4.91 -27.51 9.52
CA GLU A 705 -4.84 -28.38 8.34
C GLU A 705 -3.92 -29.58 8.63
N ALA A 706 -4.48 -30.79 8.59
CA ALA A 706 -3.74 -32.03 8.76
C ALA A 706 -3.69 -32.82 7.45
N GLN A 707 -2.51 -33.35 7.12
CA GLN A 707 -2.30 -34.19 5.95
C GLN A 707 -2.65 -35.64 6.27
N ILE A 708 -3.60 -36.22 5.53
CA ILE A 708 -4.09 -37.60 5.72
C ILE A 708 -3.31 -38.58 4.84
N SER A 709 -3.07 -38.21 3.58
CA SER A 709 -2.36 -39.09 2.65
C SER A 709 -1.62 -38.30 1.58
N VAL A 710 -0.55 -38.89 1.08
CA VAL A 710 0.18 -38.43 -0.10
C VAL A 710 0.18 -39.55 -1.12
N THR A 711 -0.59 -39.36 -2.18
CA THR A 711 -0.73 -40.31 -3.29
C THR A 711 -0.06 -39.75 -4.54
N HIS A 712 0.16 -40.58 -5.55
CA HIS A 712 0.85 -40.18 -6.78
C HIS A 712 -0.03 -40.44 -8.01
N THR A 713 0.00 -39.53 -8.98
CA THR A 713 -0.71 -39.64 -10.26
C THR A 713 0.25 -39.84 -11.43
N GLN A 714 -0.18 -40.61 -12.42
CA GLN A 714 0.60 -40.84 -13.64
C GLN A 714 0.77 -39.55 -14.46
N GLN A 715 -0.33 -38.80 -14.64
CA GLN A 715 -0.29 -37.48 -15.29
C GLN A 715 -0.04 -36.40 -14.24
N GLY A 716 1.01 -35.60 -14.46
CA GLY A 716 1.33 -34.46 -13.62
C GLY A 716 0.41 -33.28 -13.90
N ARG A 717 -0.01 -32.56 -12.87
CA ARG A 717 -0.71 -31.28 -13.01
C ARG A 717 0.32 -30.18 -13.22
N LYS A 718 0.19 -29.36 -14.27
CA LYS A 718 1.05 -28.18 -14.45
C LYS A 718 0.83 -27.23 -13.28
N ARG A 719 1.81 -27.10 -12.37
CA ARG A 719 1.78 -26.11 -11.29
C ARG A 719 2.76 -24.98 -11.56
N THR A 720 2.44 -23.79 -11.07
CA THR A 720 3.36 -22.66 -11.08
C THR A 720 4.33 -22.82 -9.91
N HIS A 721 5.61 -23.09 -10.20
CA HIS A 721 6.62 -23.22 -9.15
C HIS A 721 7.22 -21.85 -8.80
N SER A 722 7.44 -21.61 -7.51
CA SER A 722 8.18 -20.43 -7.04
C SER A 722 9.62 -20.45 -7.56
N ALA A 723 10.13 -19.32 -8.05
CA ALA A 723 11.52 -19.19 -8.42
C ALA A 723 12.43 -19.34 -7.17
N GLN A 724 13.24 -20.38 -7.13
CA GLN A 724 14.14 -20.68 -6.00
C GLN A 724 15.54 -20.12 -6.22
N PHE A 725 15.61 -18.89 -6.73
CA PHE A 725 16.87 -18.18 -6.90
C PHE A 725 16.67 -16.70 -6.62
N THR A 726 17.68 -16.09 -6.01
CA THR A 726 17.71 -14.64 -5.81
C THR A 726 17.88 -13.96 -7.17
N LYS A 727 16.81 -13.32 -7.68
CA LYS A 727 16.88 -12.48 -8.88
C LYS A 727 17.70 -11.22 -8.57
N ARG A 728 18.90 -11.10 -9.14
CA ARG A 728 19.61 -9.81 -9.21
C ARG A 728 19.26 -9.12 -10.52
N VAL A 729 18.90 -7.84 -10.44
CA VAL A 729 18.82 -6.99 -11.65
C VAL A 729 20.22 -6.92 -12.23
N THR A 730 20.41 -7.44 -13.44
CA THR A 730 21.70 -7.44 -14.12
C THR A 730 21.57 -6.54 -15.34
N ARG A 731 22.46 -5.56 -15.46
CA ARG A 731 22.53 -4.64 -16.59
C ARG A 731 23.80 -4.93 -17.36
N MET A 732 23.70 -5.15 -18.66
CA MET A 732 24.87 -5.24 -19.53
C MET A 732 25.38 -3.84 -19.85
N GLN A 733 26.64 -3.55 -19.56
CA GLN A 733 27.32 -2.33 -19.98
C GLN A 733 28.66 -2.69 -20.61
N ARG A 734 28.86 -2.34 -21.88
CA ARG A 734 30.07 -2.65 -22.66
C ARG A 734 30.47 -4.13 -22.59
N GLY A 735 29.50 -5.04 -22.76
CA GLY A 735 29.73 -6.49 -22.72
C GLY A 735 29.97 -7.08 -21.32
N LYS A 736 30.04 -6.25 -20.26
CA LYS A 736 30.16 -6.71 -18.87
C LYS A 736 28.81 -6.66 -18.16
N ALA A 737 28.46 -7.76 -17.49
CA ALA A 737 27.28 -7.84 -16.64
C ALA A 737 27.51 -7.04 -15.33
N LEU A 738 27.00 -5.82 -15.27
CA LEU A 738 26.94 -5.04 -14.03
C LEU A 738 25.73 -5.49 -13.22
N ARG A 739 25.99 -6.05 -12.04
CA ARG A 739 24.95 -6.48 -11.10
C ARG A 739 24.48 -5.25 -10.33
N GLY A 740 23.18 -4.98 -10.34
CA GLY A 740 22.57 -3.88 -9.58
C GLY A 740 22.57 -4.14 -8.07
N ASN A 741 22.53 -3.06 -7.30
CA ASN A 741 22.51 -3.07 -5.82
C ASN A 741 21.09 -3.26 -5.26
N THR A 742 20.24 -4.04 -5.93
CA THR A 742 18.85 -4.25 -5.52
C THR A 742 18.79 -4.88 -4.12
N ARG A 743 17.73 -4.57 -3.36
CA ARG A 743 17.41 -5.21 -2.07
C ARG A 743 17.66 -6.72 -2.17
N MET A 744 18.43 -7.28 -1.24
CA MET A 744 18.59 -8.73 -1.17
C MET A 744 17.26 -9.35 -0.80
N LEU A 745 16.52 -9.80 -1.81
CA LEU A 745 15.30 -10.55 -1.63
C LEU A 745 15.71 -12.03 -1.54
N PHE A 746 15.74 -12.53 -0.32
CA PHE A 746 15.98 -13.94 -0.07
C PHE A 746 14.70 -14.73 -0.36
N TYR A 747 14.85 -15.91 -0.94
CA TYR A 747 13.75 -16.84 -1.16
C TYR A 747 13.71 -17.85 -0.03
N LYS A 748 12.53 -18.40 0.27
CA LYS A 748 12.41 -19.57 1.13
C LYS A 748 12.82 -20.80 0.33
N ALA A 749 13.80 -21.55 0.82
CA ALA A 749 14.13 -22.82 0.19
C ALA A 749 13.01 -23.84 0.46
N SER A 750 12.79 -24.73 -0.51
CA SER A 750 11.85 -25.85 -0.36
C SER A 750 12.58 -27.16 -0.62
N THR A 751 12.33 -28.18 0.19
CA THR A 751 12.90 -29.51 -0.01
C THR A 751 12.15 -30.30 -1.09
N GLN A 752 10.97 -29.84 -1.51
CA GLN A 752 10.14 -30.54 -2.50
C GLN A 752 10.56 -30.26 -3.95
N PRO A 753 10.82 -31.29 -4.78
CA PRO A 753 11.11 -31.11 -6.21
C PRO A 753 9.82 -30.89 -7.03
N ALA A 754 9.94 -30.18 -8.16
CA ALA A 754 8.83 -29.95 -9.09
C ALA A 754 8.10 -31.24 -9.51
N LEU A 755 8.86 -32.30 -9.82
CA LEU A 755 8.31 -33.62 -10.15
C LEU A 755 7.38 -34.17 -9.05
N ALA A 756 7.78 -34.02 -7.77
CA ALA A 756 6.93 -34.43 -6.67
C ALA A 756 5.67 -33.55 -6.62
N GLN A 757 5.81 -32.23 -6.71
CA GLN A 757 4.67 -31.31 -6.67
C GLN A 757 3.65 -31.53 -7.79
N ASP A 758 4.11 -31.86 -8.99
CA ASP A 758 3.24 -32.06 -10.16
C ASP A 758 2.46 -33.38 -10.08
N HIS A 759 3.07 -34.42 -9.53
CA HIS A 759 2.52 -35.77 -9.48
C HIS A 759 1.95 -36.17 -8.11
N GLN A 760 2.25 -35.44 -7.04
CA GLN A 760 1.69 -35.70 -5.71
C GLN A 760 0.28 -35.13 -5.59
N HIS A 761 -0.62 -36.00 -5.18
CA HIS A 761 -1.96 -35.68 -4.72
C HIS A 761 -1.99 -35.81 -3.19
N THR A 762 -1.96 -34.67 -2.52
CA THR A 762 -2.06 -34.58 -1.06
C THR A 762 -3.52 -34.46 -0.67
N ALA A 763 -3.99 -35.36 0.18
CA ALA A 763 -5.30 -35.29 0.80
C ALA A 763 -5.17 -34.69 2.21
N SER A 764 -5.89 -33.60 2.49
CA SER A 764 -5.91 -32.96 3.80
C SER A 764 -7.32 -32.87 4.39
N LEU A 765 -7.41 -32.80 5.72
CA LEU A 765 -8.61 -32.46 6.48
C LEU A 765 -8.32 -31.30 7.45
N GLN A 766 -9.38 -30.71 8.00
CA GLN A 766 -9.25 -29.81 9.15
C GLN A 766 -9.32 -30.68 10.39
N ASP A 767 -8.33 -30.63 11.27
CA ASP A 767 -8.19 -31.45 12.48
C ASP A 767 -8.32 -30.59 13.73
N LEU A 768 -8.64 -31.22 14.86
CA LEU A 768 -8.78 -30.53 16.15
C LEU A 768 -7.41 -30.12 16.71
N SER A 769 -7.26 -28.85 17.09
CA SER A 769 -6.02 -28.30 17.64
C SER A 769 -6.31 -27.25 18.71
N PHE A 770 -6.34 -27.67 19.98
CA PHE A 770 -6.75 -26.81 21.08
C PHE A 770 -5.64 -25.93 21.67
N SER A 771 -4.42 -26.00 21.15
CA SER A 771 -3.31 -25.17 21.64
C SER A 771 -3.57 -23.67 21.46
N THR A 772 -3.21 -22.88 22.47
CA THR A 772 -3.31 -21.41 22.47
C THR A 772 -1.96 -20.75 22.66
N HIS A 773 -1.89 -19.44 22.40
CA HIS A 773 -0.78 -18.58 22.79
C HIS A 773 -1.31 -17.20 23.19
N ALA A 774 -0.72 -16.62 24.22
CA ALA A 774 -1.04 -15.26 24.63
C ALA A 774 -0.35 -14.25 23.70
N ALA A 775 -1.10 -13.29 23.16
CA ALA A 775 -0.55 -12.15 22.46
C ALA A 775 -1.19 -10.85 22.98
N GLN A 776 -0.44 -9.76 22.91
CA GLN A 776 -1.01 -8.45 23.22
C GLN A 776 -2.00 -8.11 22.13
N SER A 777 -3.22 -7.75 22.52
CA SER A 777 -4.18 -7.21 21.57
C SER A 777 -3.62 -5.89 21.07
N LEU A 778 -3.04 -5.91 19.86
CA LEU A 778 -2.71 -4.68 19.16
C LEU A 778 -4.04 -4.03 18.87
N GLN A 779 -4.39 -2.99 19.64
CA GLN A 779 -5.52 -2.13 19.31
C GLN A 779 -5.19 -1.40 18.01
N LEU A 780 -5.39 -2.10 16.90
CA LEU A 780 -5.35 -1.57 15.56
C LEU A 780 -6.72 -0.95 15.35
N GLN A 781 -6.87 0.30 15.76
CA GLN A 781 -8.03 1.10 15.41
C GLN A 781 -8.12 1.11 13.88
N THR A 782 -9.04 0.33 13.33
CA THR A 782 -9.48 0.45 11.95
C THR A 782 -10.25 1.74 11.90
N ASN A 783 -9.58 2.82 11.51
CA ASN A 783 -10.19 4.13 11.52
C ASN A 783 -11.52 4.07 10.72
N PRO A 784 -12.70 4.20 11.37
CA PRO A 784 -13.99 4.20 10.68
C PRO A 784 -14.11 5.43 9.77
N MET A 785 -13.27 6.45 9.96
CA MET A 785 -13.11 7.61 9.05
C MET A 785 -12.49 7.24 7.69
N ARG A 786 -12.22 5.97 7.40
CA ARG A 786 -11.70 5.53 6.09
C ARG A 786 -12.85 5.47 5.09
N TYR A 787 -13.22 6.65 4.59
CA TYR A 787 -14.24 6.90 3.58
C TYR A 787 -14.22 5.89 2.43
N ALA A 788 -15.30 5.11 2.28
CA ALA A 788 -15.56 4.33 1.07
C ALA A 788 -16.09 5.19 -0.11
N GLY A 789 -15.88 6.52 -0.08
CA GLY A 789 -16.31 7.47 -1.11
C GLY A 789 -15.16 8.18 -1.85
N GLN A 790 -13.97 8.22 -1.23
CA GLN A 790 -12.73 8.58 -1.91
C GLN A 790 -12.00 7.28 -2.25
N ILE A 791 -12.14 6.79 -3.49
CA ILE A 791 -11.18 5.84 -4.06
C ILE A 791 -9.88 6.59 -4.38
N SER A 792 -9.29 7.24 -3.37
CA SER A 792 -7.84 7.36 -3.32
C SER A 792 -7.35 6.03 -2.78
N ASP A 793 -6.42 5.36 -3.47
CA ASP A 793 -5.72 4.17 -2.96
C ASP A 793 -5.41 4.36 -1.46
N VAL A 794 -6.18 3.68 -0.60
CA VAL A 794 -6.10 3.85 0.85
C VAL A 794 -4.69 3.52 1.27
N GLU A 795 -3.98 4.49 1.84
CA GLU A 795 -2.62 4.24 2.23
C GLU A 795 -2.57 3.23 3.37
N ASN A 796 -1.60 2.32 3.27
CA ASN A 796 -1.45 1.24 4.25
C ASN A 796 -1.24 1.78 5.66
N ILE A 797 -0.58 2.93 5.79
CA ILE A 797 -0.31 3.64 7.05
C ILE A 797 -0.57 5.13 6.80
N ASP A 798 -1.36 5.75 7.67
CA ASP A 798 -1.75 7.15 7.54
C ASP A 798 -1.88 7.83 8.92
N VAL A 799 -1.75 9.16 8.95
CA VAL A 799 -1.92 9.98 10.17
C VAL A 799 -3.21 10.77 10.04
N SER A 800 -4.17 10.54 10.94
CA SER A 800 -5.43 11.30 10.93
C SER A 800 -5.21 12.67 11.58
N PRO A 801 -5.48 13.79 10.88
CA PRO A 801 -5.35 15.13 11.48
C PRO A 801 -6.26 15.33 12.70
N ALA A 802 -7.48 14.79 12.67
CA ALA A 802 -8.43 14.89 13.77
C ALA A 802 -7.95 14.13 15.01
N MET A 803 -7.48 12.88 14.86
CA MET A 803 -6.95 12.09 15.97
C MET A 803 -5.63 12.67 16.50
N LEU A 804 -4.80 13.24 15.61
CA LEU A 804 -3.59 13.94 16.01
C LEU A 804 -3.92 15.16 16.89
N ALA A 805 -4.92 15.96 16.52
CA ALA A 805 -5.36 17.12 17.30
C ALA A 805 -5.89 16.71 18.68
N ASP A 806 -6.74 15.69 18.75
CA ASP A 806 -7.27 15.13 20.01
C ASP A 806 -6.15 14.57 20.91
N TRP A 807 -5.20 13.83 20.33
CA TRP A 807 -4.04 13.32 21.06
C TRP A 807 -3.16 14.44 21.64
N ILE A 808 -2.95 15.53 20.90
CA ILE A 808 -2.25 16.72 21.40
C ILE A 808 -3.05 17.35 22.56
N GLN A 809 -4.35 17.53 22.41
CA GLN A 809 -5.22 18.13 23.42
C GLN A 809 -5.24 17.34 24.74
N ARG A 810 -5.12 16.01 24.67
CA ARG A 810 -5.04 15.12 25.85
C ARG A 810 -3.64 15.07 26.49
N GLY A 811 -2.70 15.92 26.07
CA GLY A 811 -1.33 15.97 26.60
C GLY A 811 -0.40 14.90 26.00
N GLY A 812 -0.79 14.23 24.92
CA GLY A 812 0.01 13.19 24.28
C GLY A 812 1.35 13.68 23.76
N LEU A 813 1.40 14.91 23.22
CA LEU A 813 2.64 15.54 22.76
C LEU A 813 3.66 15.70 23.88
N ASP A 814 3.23 16.25 25.02
CA ASP A 814 4.11 16.49 26.17
C ASP A 814 4.65 15.18 26.73
N ASN A 815 3.78 14.16 26.86
CA ASN A 815 4.18 12.82 27.28
C ASN A 815 5.22 12.19 26.33
N ALA A 816 5.06 12.37 25.02
CA ALA A 816 6.01 11.86 24.03
C ALA A 816 7.37 12.57 24.10
N LEU A 817 7.38 13.89 24.31
CA LEU A 817 8.59 14.67 24.48
C LEU A 817 9.30 14.34 25.79
N GLU A 818 8.55 14.15 26.87
CA GLU A 818 9.10 13.72 28.17
C GLU A 818 9.74 12.33 28.05
N CYS A 819 9.08 11.39 27.38
CA CYS A 819 9.64 10.06 27.10
C CYS A 819 10.97 10.15 26.33
N HIS A 820 11.05 10.99 25.31
CA HIS A 820 12.29 11.28 24.60
C HIS A 820 13.39 11.81 25.54
N ASP A 821 13.09 12.86 26.31
CA ASP A 821 14.07 13.56 27.14
C ASP A 821 14.56 12.70 28.32
N GLN A 822 13.67 11.94 28.96
CA GLN A 822 14.03 10.96 29.98
C GLN A 822 14.95 9.87 29.40
N TRP A 823 14.65 9.34 28.22
CA TRP A 823 15.48 8.32 27.57
C TRP A 823 16.88 8.85 27.25
N VAL A 824 16.98 10.04 26.67
CA VAL A 824 18.26 10.69 26.35
C VAL A 824 19.07 10.93 27.62
N SER A 825 18.45 11.44 28.68
CA SER A 825 19.12 11.72 29.96
C SER A 825 19.68 10.45 30.60
N ARG A 826 18.90 9.35 30.64
CA ARG A 826 19.36 8.04 31.15
C ARG A 826 20.55 7.52 30.36
N ARG A 827 20.53 7.67 29.02
CA ARG A 827 21.61 7.22 28.14
C ARG A 827 22.87 8.06 28.28
N GLN A 828 22.75 9.38 28.39
CA GLN A 828 23.89 10.25 28.66
C GLN A 828 24.56 9.89 29.99
N GLY A 829 23.78 9.73 31.07
CA GLY A 829 24.31 9.30 32.37
C GLY A 829 25.00 7.93 32.33
N SER A 830 24.47 7.00 31.54
CA SER A 830 25.06 5.65 31.37
C SER A 830 26.33 5.66 30.50
N SER A 831 26.39 6.51 29.48
CA SER A 831 27.54 6.68 28.58
C SER A 831 28.72 7.34 29.30
N LEU A 832 28.45 8.32 30.17
CA LEU A 832 29.47 8.94 31.02
C LEU A 832 30.09 7.97 32.04
N ARG A 833 29.38 6.92 32.43
CA ARG A 833 29.83 5.90 33.41
C ARG A 833 30.52 4.69 32.77
N ARG A 834 30.43 4.52 31.45
CA ARG A 834 30.99 3.37 30.72
C ARG A 834 31.70 3.88 29.46
N ASP A 835 33.03 3.79 29.44
CA ASP A 835 33.82 4.11 28.25
C ASP A 835 33.25 3.36 27.02
N HIS A 836 32.85 4.12 26.00
CA HIS A 836 32.53 3.66 24.64
C HIS A 836 31.12 3.16 24.28
N ARG A 837 30.03 3.56 24.96
CA ARG A 837 28.67 3.34 24.40
C ARG A 837 28.09 4.59 23.73
N SER A 838 27.74 4.46 22.45
CA SER A 838 27.03 5.50 21.67
C SER A 838 25.71 5.88 22.34
N VAL A 839 25.43 7.19 22.42
CA VAL A 839 24.13 7.73 22.86
C VAL A 839 23.01 7.37 21.88
N ARG A 840 23.36 7.10 20.60
CA ARG A 840 22.41 6.69 19.56
C ARG A 840 22.27 5.18 19.56
N HIS A 841 21.10 4.71 19.97
CA HIS A 841 20.73 3.31 20.13
C HIS A 841 19.22 3.19 19.89
N TYR A 842 18.77 2.03 19.42
CA TYR A 842 17.36 1.78 19.16
C TYR A 842 16.63 1.49 20.49
N PRO A 843 15.53 2.18 20.82
CA PRO A 843 14.87 2.07 22.12
C PRO A 843 13.78 0.99 22.18
N GLY A 844 13.58 0.22 21.10
CA GLY A 844 12.46 -0.70 20.95
C GLY A 844 11.27 -0.12 20.18
N THR A 845 10.20 -0.90 20.12
CA THR A 845 8.97 -0.62 19.35
C THR A 845 7.93 0.22 20.09
N GLY A 846 8.16 0.58 21.36
CA GLY A 846 7.16 1.23 22.20
C GLY A 846 6.59 2.54 21.65
N ALA A 847 7.38 3.33 20.91
CA ALA A 847 6.87 4.57 20.30
C ALA A 847 5.87 4.29 19.16
N CYS A 848 6.10 3.23 18.38
CA CYS A 848 5.19 2.75 17.35
C CYS A 848 3.88 2.25 17.96
N GLU A 849 3.98 1.40 18.98
CA GLU A 849 2.83 0.80 19.68
C GLU A 849 1.97 1.86 20.37
N HIS A 850 2.60 2.83 21.03
CA HIS A 850 1.89 3.95 21.66
C HIS A 850 1.11 4.80 20.65
N LEU A 851 1.67 5.08 19.46
CA LEU A 851 0.98 5.85 18.42
C LEU A 851 -0.19 5.07 17.78
N LEU A 852 -0.12 3.74 17.76
CA LEU A 852 -1.24 2.88 17.34
C LEU A 852 -2.34 2.86 18.40
N ALA A 853 -1.97 2.65 19.68
CA ALA A 853 -2.91 2.58 20.79
C ALA A 853 -3.73 3.86 20.98
N ASN A 854 -3.13 5.03 20.68
CA ASN A 854 -3.81 6.33 20.75
C ASN A 854 -4.52 6.73 19.44
N ALA A 855 -4.63 5.83 18.45
CA ALA A 855 -5.28 6.08 17.15
C ALA A 855 -4.70 7.24 16.31
N VAL A 856 -3.52 7.77 16.67
CA VAL A 856 -2.85 8.85 15.92
C VAL A 856 -2.42 8.36 14.55
N VAL A 857 -1.89 7.12 14.50
CA VAL A 857 -1.51 6.43 13.27
C VAL A 857 -2.53 5.33 13.00
N SER A 858 -3.15 5.36 11.84
CA SER A 858 -4.12 4.36 11.40
C SER A 858 -3.51 3.40 10.37
N VAL A 859 -3.96 2.15 10.37
CA VAL A 859 -3.42 1.10 9.49
C VAL A 859 -4.54 0.41 8.72
N ALA A 860 -4.33 0.21 7.41
CA ALA A 860 -5.30 -0.47 6.55
C ALA A 860 -5.43 -1.95 6.94
N GLN A 861 -6.66 -2.46 6.96
CA GLN A 861 -6.96 -3.84 7.41
C GLN A 861 -6.20 -4.89 6.60
N ASN A 862 -6.06 -4.70 5.28
CA ASN A 862 -5.27 -5.57 4.40
C ASN A 862 -3.76 -5.54 4.71
N TYR A 863 -3.26 -4.53 5.42
CA TYR A 863 -1.86 -4.37 5.80
C TYR A 863 -1.54 -4.91 7.21
N HIS A 864 -2.54 -5.24 8.02
CA HIS A 864 -2.37 -5.72 9.40
C HIS A 864 -1.42 -6.91 9.52
N GLY A 865 -1.57 -7.92 8.65
CA GLY A 865 -0.68 -9.09 8.64
C GLY A 865 0.77 -8.73 8.29
N GLN A 866 0.97 -7.76 7.40
CA GLN A 866 2.31 -7.28 7.05
C GLN A 866 2.93 -6.44 8.17
N LEU A 867 2.14 -5.57 8.82
CA LEU A 867 2.58 -4.78 9.96
C LEU A 867 3.03 -5.69 11.12
N THR A 868 2.22 -6.68 11.46
CA THR A 868 2.53 -7.66 12.52
C THR A 868 3.84 -8.38 12.21
N ALA A 869 4.03 -8.87 10.98
CA ALA A 869 5.27 -9.51 10.57
C ALA A 869 6.50 -8.57 10.65
N ILE A 870 6.33 -7.28 10.36
CA ILE A 870 7.38 -6.27 10.49
C ILE A 870 7.71 -6.04 11.97
N LEU A 871 6.70 -5.85 12.83
CA LEU A 871 6.85 -5.66 14.27
C LEU A 871 7.57 -6.86 14.92
N SER A 872 7.09 -8.08 14.69
CA SER A 872 7.70 -9.29 15.24
C SER A 872 9.16 -9.44 14.79
N ARG A 873 9.45 -9.16 13.51
CA ARG A 873 10.84 -9.18 13.02
C ARG A 873 11.69 -8.13 13.71
N THR A 874 11.20 -6.89 13.83
CA THR A 874 11.96 -5.79 14.44
C THR A 874 12.23 -6.07 15.91
N GLN A 875 11.23 -6.53 16.68
CA GLN A 875 11.41 -6.91 18.08
C GLN A 875 12.42 -8.07 18.23
N LEU A 876 12.32 -9.11 17.41
CA LEU A 876 13.29 -10.22 17.42
C LEU A 876 14.71 -9.75 17.09
N PHE A 877 14.86 -8.83 16.14
CA PHE A 877 16.17 -8.26 15.78
C PHE A 877 16.74 -7.39 16.89
N ASP A 878 15.89 -6.70 17.65
CA ASP A 878 16.26 -5.93 18.83
C ASP A 878 16.74 -6.83 19.97
N GLU A 879 16.01 -7.91 20.26
CA GLU A 879 16.40 -8.91 21.26
C GLU A 879 17.76 -9.55 20.95
N ILE A 880 18.06 -9.80 19.68
CA ILE A 880 19.35 -10.30 19.20
C ILE A 880 20.46 -9.21 19.25
N GLY A 881 20.10 -7.94 19.38
CA GLY A 881 21.02 -6.80 19.35
C GLY A 881 21.49 -6.40 17.95
N ALA A 882 20.77 -6.81 16.89
CA ALA A 882 21.18 -6.57 15.51
C ALA A 882 21.22 -5.07 15.14
N PHE A 883 20.47 -4.23 15.87
CA PHE A 883 20.40 -2.79 15.64
C PHE A 883 21.56 -1.99 16.26
N ASP A 884 22.35 -2.59 17.17
CA ASP A 884 23.45 -1.90 17.86
C ASP A 884 24.60 -1.49 16.94
N TYR A 885 24.75 -2.20 15.82
CA TYR A 885 25.88 -2.05 14.93
C TYR A 885 25.64 -1.08 13.76
N GLN A 886 24.48 -0.41 13.73
CA GLN A 886 24.11 0.53 12.66
C GLN A 886 25.11 1.68 12.47
N ALA A 887 25.83 2.06 13.53
CA ALA A 887 26.80 3.15 13.50
C ALA A 887 28.19 2.74 12.98
N LEU A 888 28.49 1.44 12.89
CA LEU A 888 29.79 0.92 12.46
C LEU A 888 29.96 1.01 10.94
N ASN A 889 31.21 0.98 10.48
CA ASN A 889 31.54 0.81 9.06
C ASN A 889 31.73 -0.69 8.72
N GLN A 890 31.92 -1.01 7.44
CA GLN A 890 32.02 -2.40 6.99
C GLN A 890 33.19 -3.15 7.63
N GLN A 891 34.36 -2.50 7.74
CA GLN A 891 35.56 -3.14 8.29
C GLN A 891 35.38 -3.42 9.78
N GLN A 892 34.92 -2.43 10.53
CA GLN A 892 34.59 -2.56 11.96
C GLN A 892 33.58 -3.67 12.23
N LEU A 893 32.63 -3.90 11.32
CA LEU A 893 31.72 -5.03 11.41
C LEU A 893 32.43 -6.36 11.19
N LEU A 894 33.23 -6.48 10.14
CA LEU A 894 33.97 -7.70 9.81
C LEU A 894 35.00 -8.09 10.88
N ASP A 895 35.50 -7.12 11.64
CA ASP A 895 36.41 -7.34 12.76
C ASP A 895 35.69 -7.94 13.99
N LEU A 896 34.35 -7.98 14.01
CA LEU A 896 33.57 -8.60 15.08
C LEU A 896 33.57 -10.13 14.95
N PRO A 897 33.78 -10.89 16.05
CA PRO A 897 34.04 -12.33 16.00
C PRO A 897 32.85 -13.17 15.53
N PHE A 898 31.63 -12.64 15.66
CA PHE A 898 30.40 -13.33 15.29
C PHE A 898 29.92 -12.97 13.88
N THR A 899 30.60 -12.09 13.13
CA THR A 899 30.11 -11.69 11.81
C THR A 899 30.66 -12.57 10.69
N VAL A 900 29.91 -12.66 9.60
CA VAL A 900 30.27 -13.45 8.43
C VAL A 900 30.25 -12.59 7.18
N SER A 901 31.33 -12.63 6.41
CA SER A 901 31.40 -11.92 5.13
C SER A 901 30.38 -12.46 4.13
N MET A 902 29.93 -11.64 3.18
CA MET A 902 29.03 -12.11 2.12
C MET A 902 29.64 -13.18 1.22
N ALA A 903 30.98 -13.23 1.11
CA ALA A 903 31.66 -14.28 0.37
C ALA A 903 31.51 -15.63 1.10
N GLN A 904 31.81 -15.67 2.39
CA GLN A 904 31.67 -16.87 3.22
C GLN A 904 30.19 -17.31 3.29
N HIS A 905 29.26 -16.38 3.49
CA HIS A 905 27.83 -16.70 3.49
C HIS A 905 27.34 -17.33 2.18
N ARG A 906 27.84 -16.89 1.01
CA ARG A 906 27.51 -17.53 -0.28
C ARG A 906 28.05 -18.95 -0.37
N GLN A 907 29.25 -19.20 0.16
CA GLN A 907 29.84 -20.53 0.26
C GLN A 907 28.99 -21.42 1.15
N ASP A 908 28.62 -20.97 2.34
CA ASP A 908 27.82 -21.74 3.29
C ASP A 908 26.41 -22.03 2.73
N LYS A 909 25.78 -21.03 2.11
CA LYS A 909 24.50 -21.19 1.42
C LYS A 909 24.57 -22.25 0.32
N SER A 910 25.69 -22.31 -0.41
CA SER A 910 25.88 -23.34 -1.45
C SER A 910 25.90 -24.74 -0.85
N GLN A 911 26.48 -24.93 0.33
CA GLN A 911 26.49 -26.21 1.04
C GLN A 911 25.08 -26.65 1.44
N VAL A 912 24.29 -25.74 2.04
CA VAL A 912 22.88 -26.01 2.36
C VAL A 912 22.08 -26.38 1.11
N LEU A 913 22.31 -25.68 0.00
CA LEU A 913 21.63 -25.97 -1.27
C LEU A 913 22.05 -27.32 -1.89
N LEU A 914 23.28 -27.77 -1.67
CA LEU A 914 23.73 -29.10 -2.09
C LEU A 914 23.00 -30.20 -1.29
N GLU A 915 22.81 -30.02 0.01
CA GLU A 915 22.02 -30.96 0.82
C GLU A 915 20.54 -30.95 0.44
N ILE A 916 19.95 -29.77 0.21
CA ILE A 916 18.58 -29.67 -0.33
C ILE A 916 18.48 -30.36 -1.71
N ARG A 917 19.50 -30.23 -2.57
CA ARG A 917 19.54 -30.93 -3.86
C ARG A 917 19.59 -32.44 -3.67
N ARG A 918 20.33 -32.94 -2.67
CA ARG A 918 20.39 -34.36 -2.30
C ARG A 918 19.03 -34.88 -1.86
N ILE A 919 18.34 -34.17 -0.96
CA ILE A 919 16.97 -34.50 -0.51
C ILE A 919 16.01 -34.53 -1.71
N ARG A 920 16.04 -33.51 -2.57
CA ARG A 920 15.22 -33.46 -3.79
C ARG A 920 15.50 -34.61 -4.76
N ASN A 921 16.76 -35.02 -4.90
CA ASN A 921 17.13 -36.17 -5.74
C ASN A 921 16.52 -37.46 -5.18
N ALA A 922 16.63 -37.69 -3.88
CA ALA A 922 16.03 -38.85 -3.22
C ALA A 922 14.50 -38.85 -3.38
N GLN A 923 13.84 -37.72 -3.14
CA GLN A 923 12.40 -37.58 -3.35
C GLN A 923 12.00 -37.79 -4.82
N ARG A 924 12.76 -37.27 -5.79
CA ARG A 924 12.52 -37.55 -7.22
C ARG A 924 12.56 -39.04 -7.54
N GLN A 925 13.52 -39.77 -6.96
CA GLN A 925 13.62 -41.21 -7.16
C GLN A 925 12.42 -41.93 -6.56
N GLN A 926 12.02 -41.58 -5.33
CA GLN A 926 10.81 -42.11 -4.68
C GLN A 926 9.54 -41.80 -5.49
N THR A 927 9.37 -40.57 -5.96
CA THR A 927 8.23 -40.18 -6.81
C THR A 927 8.20 -40.97 -8.12
N ARG A 928 9.34 -41.20 -8.77
CA ARG A 928 9.39 -42.03 -10.00
C ARG A 928 8.98 -43.47 -9.74
N LEU A 929 9.47 -44.07 -8.65
CA LEU A 929 9.08 -45.42 -8.24
C LEU A 929 7.57 -45.49 -7.92
N ALA A 930 7.03 -44.48 -7.23
CA ALA A 930 5.59 -44.41 -6.94
C ALA A 930 4.73 -44.25 -8.21
N ILE A 931 5.16 -43.42 -9.17
CA ILE A 931 4.49 -43.29 -10.47
C ILE A 931 4.52 -44.62 -11.24
N GLN A 932 5.66 -45.31 -11.25
CA GLN A 932 5.79 -46.63 -11.87
C GLN A 932 4.88 -47.66 -11.19
N ALA A 933 4.81 -47.68 -9.86
CA ALA A 933 3.93 -48.57 -9.10
C ALA A 933 2.45 -48.34 -9.46
N VAL A 934 2.01 -47.07 -9.52
CA VAL A 934 0.65 -46.70 -9.94
C VAL A 934 0.37 -47.11 -11.38
N THR A 935 1.37 -47.08 -12.26
CA THR A 935 1.22 -47.45 -13.68
C THR A 935 1.18 -48.97 -13.87
N ASN A 936 2.03 -49.71 -13.17
CA ASN A 936 2.20 -51.15 -13.35
C ASN A 936 1.16 -51.99 -12.58
N ASN A 937 0.72 -51.53 -11.41
CA ASN A 937 -0.27 -52.24 -10.58
C ASN A 937 -1.26 -51.26 -9.93
N PRO A 938 -2.24 -50.74 -10.70
CA PRO A 938 -3.19 -49.74 -10.21
C PRO A 938 -4.06 -50.24 -9.05
N LYS A 939 -4.34 -51.55 -9.01
CA LYS A 939 -5.10 -52.18 -7.93
C LYS A 939 -4.42 -52.03 -6.58
N GLN A 940 -3.18 -52.51 -6.49
CA GLN A 940 -2.40 -52.49 -5.26
C GLN A 940 -2.12 -51.05 -4.78
N ALA A 941 -1.93 -50.12 -5.72
CA ALA A 941 -1.75 -48.70 -5.41
C ALA A 941 -3.02 -48.06 -4.84
N CYS A 942 -4.20 -48.39 -5.37
CA CYS A 942 -5.49 -47.94 -4.86
C CYS A 942 -5.77 -48.50 -3.46
N GLU A 943 -5.56 -49.82 -3.26
CA GLU A 943 -5.69 -50.50 -1.97
C GLU A 943 -4.80 -49.87 -0.88
N ALA A 944 -3.51 -49.65 -1.19
CA ALA A 944 -2.58 -49.03 -0.23
C ALA A 944 -2.98 -47.60 0.14
N SER A 945 -3.48 -46.83 -0.83
CA SER A 945 -3.95 -45.45 -0.62
C SER A 945 -5.21 -45.43 0.26
N LEU A 946 -6.17 -46.33 0.01
CA LEU A 946 -7.36 -46.49 0.84
C LEU A 946 -7.01 -46.91 2.27
N ASN A 947 -6.10 -47.87 2.43
CA ASN A 947 -5.67 -48.31 3.76
C ASN A 947 -5.01 -47.20 4.58
N THR A 948 -4.17 -46.38 3.94
CA THR A 948 -3.57 -45.20 4.58
C THR A 948 -4.64 -44.19 5.00
N ILE A 949 -5.59 -43.87 4.11
CA ILE A 949 -6.67 -42.93 4.40
C ILE A 949 -7.53 -43.42 5.56
N LYS A 950 -7.92 -44.70 5.57
CA LYS A 950 -8.72 -45.28 6.66
C LYS A 950 -8.00 -45.22 8.01
N ALA A 951 -6.71 -45.61 8.02
CA ALA A 951 -5.89 -45.62 9.23
C ALA A 951 -5.72 -44.23 9.85
N GLU A 952 -5.76 -43.18 9.04
CA GLU A 952 -5.63 -41.79 9.50
C GLU A 952 -7.00 -41.13 9.78
N LEU A 953 -8.03 -41.43 9.00
CA LEU A 953 -9.34 -40.77 9.06
C LEU A 953 -10.20 -41.24 10.23
N PHE A 954 -10.35 -42.56 10.41
CA PHE A 954 -11.28 -43.12 11.39
C PHE A 954 -10.87 -42.88 12.85
N PRO A 955 -9.57 -42.96 13.24
CA PRO A 955 -9.16 -42.57 14.59
C PRO A 955 -9.45 -41.11 14.91
N ARG A 956 -9.27 -40.19 13.95
CA ARG A 956 -9.62 -38.77 14.12
C ARG A 956 -11.13 -38.56 14.23
N ALA A 957 -11.91 -39.29 13.43
CA ALA A 957 -13.37 -39.27 13.54
C ALA A 957 -13.85 -39.76 14.91
N GLN A 958 -13.25 -40.84 15.42
CA GLN A 958 -13.51 -41.34 16.76
C GLN A 958 -13.15 -40.31 17.83
N GLN A 959 -11.96 -39.70 17.73
CA GLN A 959 -11.51 -38.67 18.65
C GLN A 959 -12.47 -37.47 18.65
N ALA A 960 -12.83 -36.93 17.48
CA ALA A 960 -13.74 -35.81 17.37
C ALA A 960 -15.12 -36.11 17.96
N LEU A 961 -15.64 -37.32 17.73
CA LEU A 961 -16.92 -37.75 18.30
C LEU A 961 -16.87 -37.89 19.82
N LEU A 962 -15.80 -38.50 20.35
CA LEU A 962 -15.62 -38.64 21.80
C LEU A 962 -15.41 -37.28 22.47
N SER A 963 -14.59 -36.39 21.91
CA SER A 963 -14.41 -35.03 22.43
C SER A 963 -15.74 -34.26 22.38
N HIS A 964 -16.50 -34.35 21.29
CA HIS A 964 -17.82 -33.72 21.22
C HIS A 964 -18.76 -34.23 22.32
N ILE A 965 -18.79 -35.54 22.59
CA ILE A 965 -19.56 -36.12 23.71
C ILE A 965 -19.04 -35.56 25.04
N HIS A 966 -17.79 -35.85 25.39
CA HIS A 966 -17.23 -35.50 26.71
C HIS A 966 -17.31 -34.02 27.02
N ASP A 967 -16.94 -33.16 26.07
CA ASP A 967 -16.89 -31.72 26.27
C ASP A 967 -18.29 -31.08 26.28
N THR A 968 -19.28 -31.65 25.59
CA THR A 968 -20.68 -31.16 25.67
C THR A 968 -21.26 -31.40 27.06
N PHE A 969 -21.07 -32.59 27.64
CA PHE A 969 -21.52 -32.88 28.99
C PHE A 969 -20.72 -32.10 30.04
N ALA A 970 -19.40 -31.98 29.87
CA ALA A 970 -18.55 -31.17 30.75
C ALA A 970 -18.99 -29.69 30.74
N ALA A 971 -19.26 -29.11 29.56
CA ALA A 971 -19.73 -27.74 29.43
C ALA A 971 -21.09 -27.52 30.11
N ALA A 972 -22.05 -28.43 29.92
CA ALA A 972 -23.36 -28.35 30.55
C ALA A 972 -23.26 -28.39 32.10
N LEU A 973 -22.33 -29.18 32.64
CA LEU A 973 -22.13 -29.36 34.08
C LEU A 973 -21.09 -28.40 34.70
N GLY A 974 -20.54 -27.46 33.91
CA GLY A 974 -19.52 -26.50 34.38
C GLY A 974 -18.18 -27.15 34.76
N GLN A 975 -17.85 -28.30 34.19
CA GLN A 975 -16.57 -29.01 34.39
C GLN A 975 -15.52 -28.54 33.37
N PRO A 976 -14.21 -28.65 33.69
CA PRO A 976 -13.17 -28.39 32.71
C PRO A 976 -13.25 -29.39 31.55
N GLY A 977 -12.87 -28.93 30.34
CA GLY A 977 -12.83 -29.77 29.14
C GLY A 977 -11.63 -30.72 29.13
N GLN A 978 -11.54 -31.55 28.09
CA GLN A 978 -10.43 -32.50 27.94
C GLN A 978 -9.06 -31.82 27.77
N HIS A 979 -9.03 -30.65 27.14
CA HIS A 979 -7.84 -29.83 26.97
C HIS A 979 -7.82 -28.64 27.93
N PRO A 980 -6.69 -28.33 28.58
CA PRO A 980 -6.60 -27.22 29.54
C PRO A 980 -6.64 -25.84 28.87
N ASP A 981 -6.18 -25.75 27.61
CA ASP A 981 -5.98 -24.49 26.88
C ASP A 981 -7.27 -23.92 26.26
N ALA A 982 -8.42 -24.60 26.38
CA ALA A 982 -9.69 -24.16 25.82
C ALA A 982 -10.86 -24.54 26.75
N THR A 983 -11.96 -23.79 26.74
CA THR A 983 -13.15 -24.17 27.54
C THR A 983 -13.82 -25.42 26.98
N ALA A 984 -14.51 -26.20 27.83
CA ALA A 984 -15.30 -27.35 27.39
C ALA A 984 -16.33 -26.96 26.32
N GLY A 985 -16.99 -25.81 26.45
CA GLY A 985 -17.95 -25.32 25.45
C GLY A 985 -17.30 -25.05 24.09
N THR A 986 -16.11 -24.43 24.07
CA THR A 986 -15.34 -24.22 22.84
C THR A 986 -14.92 -25.54 22.21
N GLN A 987 -14.41 -26.49 23.02
CA GLN A 987 -13.99 -27.81 22.56
C GLN A 987 -15.17 -28.58 21.93
N ALA A 988 -16.31 -28.60 22.61
CA ALA A 988 -17.55 -29.23 22.13
C ALA A 988 -18.03 -28.62 20.80
N LYS A 989 -18.01 -27.28 20.68
CA LYS A 989 -18.42 -26.56 19.45
C LYS A 989 -17.51 -26.89 18.27
N VAL A 990 -16.18 -26.89 18.47
CA VAL A 990 -15.21 -27.17 17.39
C VAL A 990 -15.24 -28.65 16.98
N ALA A 991 -15.39 -29.57 17.94
CA ALA A 991 -15.58 -30.98 17.67
C ALA A 991 -16.90 -31.26 16.92
N GLY A 992 -17.99 -30.60 17.30
CA GLY A 992 -19.27 -30.65 16.57
C GLY A 992 -19.16 -30.10 15.14
N LEU A 993 -18.42 -29.00 14.95
CA LEU A 993 -18.15 -28.45 13.63
C LEU A 993 -17.34 -29.42 12.76
N TRP A 994 -16.35 -30.10 13.35
CA TRP A 994 -15.59 -31.14 12.66
C TRP A 994 -16.52 -32.25 12.16
N LEU A 995 -17.41 -32.74 13.02
CA LEU A 995 -18.38 -33.78 12.65
C LEU A 995 -19.25 -33.32 11.48
N ALA A 996 -19.88 -32.14 11.57
CA ALA A 996 -20.72 -31.58 10.52
C ALA A 996 -20.01 -31.40 9.16
N LEU A 997 -18.68 -31.24 9.14
CA LEU A 997 -17.88 -31.11 7.91
C LEU A 997 -17.52 -32.44 7.25
N HIS A 998 -17.59 -33.54 8.00
CA HIS A 998 -16.93 -34.81 7.65
C HIS A 998 -17.85 -36.04 7.70
N THR A 999 -18.90 -36.09 8.54
CA THR A 999 -19.74 -37.28 8.79
C THR A 999 -20.40 -37.85 7.53
N ASP A 1000 -20.95 -37.01 6.65
CA ASP A 1000 -21.63 -37.42 5.41
C ASP A 1000 -20.73 -38.23 4.45
N HIS A 1001 -19.41 -38.19 4.66
CA HIS A 1001 -18.43 -38.85 3.82
C HIS A 1001 -17.79 -40.08 4.48
N LEU A 1002 -18.10 -40.38 5.74
CA LEU A 1002 -17.50 -41.50 6.47
C LEU A 1002 -18.20 -42.84 6.16
N ALA A 1003 -19.45 -42.79 5.69
CA ALA A 1003 -20.29 -43.97 5.49
C ALA A 1003 -20.01 -44.76 4.21
N SER A 1004 -19.34 -44.16 3.21
CA SER A 1004 -19.27 -44.70 1.84
C SER A 1004 -17.85 -44.70 1.29
N ALA A 1005 -17.40 -45.87 0.82
CA ALA A 1005 -16.11 -46.04 0.15
C ALA A 1005 -15.96 -45.10 -1.06
N GLN A 1006 -17.06 -44.88 -1.78
CA GLN A 1006 -17.09 -44.02 -2.95
C GLN A 1006 -16.96 -42.53 -2.59
N ASP A 1007 -17.51 -42.10 -1.45
CA ASP A 1007 -17.41 -40.72 -0.99
C ASP A 1007 -16.05 -40.40 -0.38
N ILE A 1008 -15.47 -41.34 0.37
CA ILE A 1008 -14.07 -41.28 0.83
C ILE A 1008 -13.14 -41.21 -0.40
N ALA A 1009 -13.34 -42.08 -1.39
CA ALA A 1009 -12.54 -42.06 -2.61
C ALA A 1009 -12.68 -40.75 -3.39
N LYS A 1010 -13.91 -40.24 -3.56
CA LYS A 1010 -14.16 -38.97 -4.26
C LYS A 1010 -13.49 -37.78 -3.56
N ARG A 1011 -13.41 -37.79 -2.23
CA ARG A 1011 -12.89 -36.67 -1.44
C ARG A 1011 -11.38 -36.74 -1.23
N TYR A 1012 -10.80 -37.93 -1.10
CA TYR A 1012 -9.41 -38.11 -0.65
C TYR A 1012 -8.50 -38.84 -1.66
N LEU A 1013 -9.06 -39.56 -2.65
CA LEU A 1013 -8.26 -40.20 -3.70
C LEU A 1013 -8.17 -39.34 -4.97
N PRO A 1014 -7.08 -39.47 -5.75
CA PRO A 1014 -7.03 -38.88 -7.07
C PRO A 1014 -8.03 -39.55 -8.02
N LYS A 1015 -8.54 -38.77 -9.00
CA LYS A 1015 -9.63 -39.18 -9.90
C LYS A 1015 -9.42 -40.55 -10.55
N ASN A 1016 -8.22 -40.85 -11.03
CA ASN A 1016 -7.90 -42.14 -11.66
C ASN A 1016 -8.06 -43.34 -10.70
N GLN A 1017 -7.68 -43.19 -9.42
CA GLN A 1017 -7.85 -44.24 -8.42
C GLN A 1017 -9.30 -44.34 -7.94
N ALA A 1018 -9.99 -43.20 -7.79
CA ALA A 1018 -11.42 -43.18 -7.46
C ALA A 1018 -12.27 -43.83 -8.57
N ASP A 1019 -11.95 -43.57 -9.83
CA ASP A 1019 -12.60 -44.21 -10.99
C ASP A 1019 -12.23 -45.70 -11.06
N TYR A 1020 -10.99 -46.07 -10.71
CA TYR A 1020 -10.58 -47.47 -10.60
C TYR A 1020 -11.39 -48.23 -9.53
N LEU A 1021 -11.54 -47.67 -8.33
CA LEU A 1021 -12.36 -48.26 -7.26
C LEU A 1021 -13.80 -48.50 -7.72
N ARG A 1022 -14.39 -47.57 -8.49
CA ARG A 1022 -15.74 -47.75 -9.05
C ARG A 1022 -15.80 -48.90 -10.07
N SER A 1023 -14.74 -49.10 -10.84
CA SER A 1023 -14.68 -50.13 -11.88
C SER A 1023 -14.38 -51.54 -11.36
N ASP A 1024 -13.60 -51.68 -10.29
CA ASP A 1024 -13.29 -52.97 -9.65
C ASP A 1024 -14.28 -53.27 -8.52
N PHE A 1025 -15.31 -54.06 -8.84
CA PHE A 1025 -16.38 -54.39 -7.91
C PHE A 1025 -15.88 -55.17 -6.66
N ARG A 1026 -14.83 -55.98 -6.77
CA ARG A 1026 -14.32 -56.76 -5.63
C ARG A 1026 -13.65 -55.83 -4.63
N LEU A 1027 -12.80 -54.94 -5.13
CA LEU A 1027 -12.14 -53.93 -4.29
C LEU A 1027 -13.17 -53.00 -3.64
N HIS A 1028 -14.21 -52.58 -4.39
CA HIS A 1028 -15.27 -51.73 -3.88
C HIS A 1028 -16.06 -52.38 -2.73
N VAL A 1029 -16.44 -53.65 -2.88
CA VAL A 1029 -17.17 -54.42 -1.85
C VAL A 1029 -16.31 -54.59 -0.59
N THR A 1030 -15.03 -54.96 -0.74
CA THR A 1030 -14.12 -55.12 0.40
C THR A 1030 -13.91 -53.81 1.14
N ALA A 1031 -13.62 -52.72 0.42
CA ALA A 1031 -13.42 -51.41 1.02
C ALA A 1031 -14.67 -50.92 1.77
N GLN A 1032 -15.87 -51.11 1.21
CA GLN A 1032 -17.12 -50.75 1.88
C GLN A 1032 -17.34 -51.56 3.15
N ARG A 1033 -17.09 -52.88 3.14
CA ARG A 1033 -17.24 -53.72 4.33
C ARG A 1033 -16.33 -53.27 5.47
N GLU A 1034 -15.09 -52.94 5.16
CA GLU A 1034 -14.12 -52.44 6.14
C GLU A 1034 -14.54 -51.07 6.71
N ILE A 1035 -15.09 -50.19 5.87
CA ILE A 1035 -15.64 -48.90 6.30
C ILE A 1035 -16.85 -49.10 7.23
N SER A 1036 -17.80 -49.97 6.86
CA SER A 1036 -18.95 -50.28 7.73
C SER A 1036 -18.51 -50.82 9.08
N THR A 1037 -17.44 -51.63 9.11
CA THR A 1037 -16.86 -52.16 10.36
C THR A 1037 -16.27 -51.03 11.20
N ALA A 1038 -15.45 -50.16 10.61
CA ALA A 1038 -14.86 -49.03 11.31
C ALA A 1038 -15.91 -48.04 11.85
N VAL A 1039 -16.98 -47.79 11.08
CA VAL A 1039 -18.12 -46.97 11.55
C VAL A 1039 -18.81 -47.63 12.74
N SER A 1040 -19.07 -48.94 12.68
CA SER A 1040 -19.67 -49.70 13.78
C SER A 1040 -18.81 -49.63 15.05
N ASP A 1041 -17.49 -49.70 14.93
CA ASP A 1041 -16.57 -49.59 16.06
C ASP A 1041 -16.63 -48.20 16.71
N ILE A 1042 -16.69 -47.14 15.89
CA ILE A 1042 -16.83 -45.76 16.36
C ILE A 1042 -18.16 -45.54 17.08
N VAL A 1043 -19.27 -46.02 16.49
CA VAL A 1043 -20.60 -45.93 17.11
C VAL A 1043 -20.65 -46.67 18.44
N THR A 1044 -20.02 -47.85 18.52
CA THR A 1044 -19.94 -48.63 19.76
C THR A 1044 -19.17 -47.86 20.85
N ALA A 1045 -18.02 -47.27 20.50
CA ALA A 1045 -17.24 -46.45 21.43
C ALA A 1045 -18.03 -45.21 21.91
N ALA A 1046 -18.75 -44.55 21.00
CA ALA A 1046 -19.58 -43.38 21.33
C ALA A 1046 -20.76 -43.73 22.24
N ARG A 1047 -21.48 -44.84 21.97
CA ARG A 1047 -22.56 -45.32 22.84
C ARG A 1047 -22.06 -45.67 24.24
N ALA A 1048 -20.87 -46.26 24.37
CA ALA A 1048 -20.23 -46.52 25.67
C ALA A 1048 -19.91 -45.22 26.44
N ALA A 1049 -19.40 -44.20 25.75
CA ALA A 1049 -19.16 -42.89 26.35
C ALA A 1049 -20.48 -42.21 26.81
N LEU A 1050 -21.55 -42.28 26.02
CA LEU A 1050 -22.87 -41.79 26.40
C LEU A 1050 -23.44 -42.52 27.61
N GLN A 1051 -23.30 -43.84 27.69
CA GLN A 1051 -23.73 -44.62 28.86
C GLN A 1051 -22.99 -44.19 30.13
N THR A 1052 -21.71 -43.89 30.02
CA THR A 1052 -20.90 -43.39 31.15
C THR A 1052 -21.45 -42.06 31.65
N TRP A 1053 -21.78 -41.13 30.75
CA TRP A 1053 -22.38 -39.84 31.12
C TRP A 1053 -23.82 -39.95 31.61
N ALA A 1054 -24.61 -40.89 31.09
CA ALA A 1054 -25.97 -41.13 31.57
C ALA A 1054 -25.99 -41.47 33.06
N LEU A 1055 -25.04 -42.29 33.52
CA LEU A 1055 -24.87 -42.60 34.96
C LEU A 1055 -24.55 -41.35 35.79
N VAL A 1056 -23.69 -40.47 35.28
CA VAL A 1056 -23.33 -39.20 35.93
C VAL A 1056 -24.52 -38.25 36.01
N VAL A 1057 -25.28 -38.13 34.91
CA VAL A 1057 -26.49 -37.29 34.83
C VAL A 1057 -27.58 -37.80 35.79
N ASP A 1058 -27.78 -39.12 35.90
CA ASP A 1058 -28.74 -39.72 36.84
C ASP A 1058 -28.34 -39.53 38.30
N GLN A 1059 -27.04 -39.63 38.61
CA GLN A 1059 -26.52 -39.27 39.95
C GLN A 1059 -26.76 -37.80 40.27
N ALA A 1060 -26.49 -36.90 39.31
CA ALA A 1060 -26.74 -35.46 39.47
C ALA A 1060 -28.23 -35.15 39.67
N LYS A 1061 -29.14 -35.80 38.92
CA LYS A 1061 -30.60 -35.72 39.11
C LYS A 1061 -31.02 -36.15 40.52
N THR A 1062 -30.42 -37.23 41.01
CA THR A 1062 -30.74 -37.78 42.34
C THR A 1062 -30.32 -36.80 43.45
N LEU A 1063 -29.14 -36.19 43.32
CA LEU A 1063 -28.64 -35.17 44.27
C LEU A 1063 -29.50 -33.90 44.27
N LEU A 1064 -29.98 -33.46 43.10
CA LEU A 1064 -30.86 -32.29 42.94
C LEU A 1064 -32.27 -32.46 43.53
N ASN A 1065 -32.71 -33.69 43.70
CA ASN A 1065 -34.02 -34.04 44.25
C ASN A 1065 -33.98 -34.35 45.76
N GLN A 1066 -32.81 -34.27 46.41
CA GLN A 1066 -32.70 -34.38 47.86
C GLN A 1066 -33.15 -33.07 48.55
N PRO A 1067 -33.96 -33.13 49.63
CA PRO A 1067 -34.37 -31.93 50.36
C PRO A 1067 -33.16 -31.28 51.03
N ALA A 1068 -32.95 -29.97 50.81
CA ALA A 1068 -31.87 -29.20 51.41
C ALA A 1068 -31.96 -29.27 52.96
N GLN A 1069 -30.85 -29.63 53.62
CA GLN A 1069 -30.80 -29.78 55.08
C GLN A 1069 -30.58 -28.45 55.83
N ASP A 1070 -30.26 -27.35 55.13
CA ASP A 1070 -29.94 -26.04 55.74
C ASP A 1070 -30.76 -24.89 55.11
N PRO A 1071 -31.50 -24.06 55.90
CA PRO A 1071 -32.34 -22.97 55.38
C PRO A 1071 -31.58 -21.84 54.67
N LEU A 1072 -30.26 -21.73 54.84
CA LEU A 1072 -29.42 -20.71 54.20
C LEU A 1072 -29.03 -21.07 52.74
N ASP A 1073 -29.11 -22.35 52.35
CA ASP A 1073 -28.79 -22.83 50.99
C ASP A 1073 -30.00 -22.84 50.03
N ALA A 1074 -31.19 -22.51 50.52
CA ALA A 1074 -32.44 -22.61 49.77
C ALA A 1074 -32.63 -21.53 48.68
N ALA A 1075 -31.70 -20.57 48.55
CA ALA A 1075 -31.80 -19.50 47.56
C ALA A 1075 -30.73 -19.62 46.45
N LYS A 1076 -31.16 -20.18 45.30
CA LYS A 1076 -30.63 -19.97 43.92
C LYS A 1076 -29.68 -20.97 43.20
N PRO A 1077 -29.47 -22.26 43.56
CA PRO A 1077 -28.77 -23.20 42.66
C PRO A 1077 -29.69 -23.95 41.65
N GLY A 1078 -30.96 -24.17 41.97
CA GLY A 1078 -31.79 -25.17 41.30
C GLY A 1078 -32.18 -24.89 39.84
N LEU A 1079 -32.27 -23.63 39.40
CA LEU A 1079 -32.69 -23.31 38.02
C LEU A 1079 -31.59 -23.62 36.99
N ARG A 1080 -30.35 -23.20 37.28
CA ARG A 1080 -29.18 -23.44 36.41
C ARG A 1080 -28.85 -24.93 36.32
N GLN A 1081 -28.94 -25.65 37.43
CA GLN A 1081 -28.68 -27.09 37.48
C GLN A 1081 -29.76 -27.90 36.75
N ARG A 1082 -31.04 -27.49 36.84
CA ARG A 1082 -32.12 -28.09 36.03
C ARG A 1082 -32.00 -27.77 34.54
N GLN A 1083 -31.56 -26.55 34.18
CA GLN A 1083 -31.24 -26.18 32.79
C GLN A 1083 -30.06 -27.01 32.25
N ALA A 1084 -28.99 -27.20 33.03
CA ALA A 1084 -27.85 -28.05 32.68
C ALA A 1084 -28.28 -29.50 32.40
N LEU A 1085 -29.11 -30.09 33.27
CA LEU A 1085 -29.65 -31.44 33.06
C LEU A 1085 -30.52 -31.54 31.80
N SER A 1086 -31.36 -30.53 31.54
CA SER A 1086 -32.15 -30.47 30.30
C SER A 1086 -31.27 -30.37 29.05
N GLN A 1087 -30.17 -29.62 29.11
CA GLN A 1087 -29.18 -29.55 28.03
C GLN A 1087 -28.49 -30.91 27.80
N CYS A 1088 -28.16 -31.65 28.86
CA CYS A 1088 -27.61 -33.01 28.76
C CYS A 1088 -28.59 -33.99 28.08
N GLU A 1089 -29.89 -33.90 28.39
CA GLU A 1089 -30.92 -34.75 27.75
C GLU A 1089 -31.07 -34.42 26.26
N GLN A 1090 -31.11 -33.13 25.90
CA GLN A 1090 -31.17 -32.69 24.51
C GLN A 1090 -29.90 -33.10 23.74
N ALA A 1091 -28.73 -32.98 24.35
CA ALA A 1091 -27.46 -33.43 23.77
C ALA A 1091 -27.46 -34.94 23.53
N THR A 1092 -27.96 -35.73 24.49
CA THR A 1092 -28.08 -37.19 24.36
C THR A 1092 -28.95 -37.58 23.17
N ALA A 1093 -30.12 -36.93 23.00
CA ALA A 1093 -31.01 -37.19 21.87
C ALA A 1093 -30.32 -36.88 20.53
N ARG A 1094 -29.74 -35.68 20.39
CA ARG A 1094 -29.05 -35.26 19.15
C ARG A 1094 -27.86 -36.16 18.79
N ILE A 1095 -27.09 -36.57 19.77
CA ILE A 1095 -25.94 -37.47 19.55
C ILE A 1095 -26.44 -38.85 19.12
N ASN A 1096 -27.48 -39.40 19.76
CA ASN A 1096 -28.05 -40.68 19.33
C ASN A 1096 -28.59 -40.63 17.90
N ASP A 1097 -29.30 -39.56 17.52
CA ASP A 1097 -29.77 -39.36 16.14
C ASP A 1097 -28.60 -39.36 15.14
N LEU A 1098 -27.49 -38.68 15.47
CA LEU A 1098 -26.28 -38.67 14.65
C LEU A 1098 -25.66 -40.08 14.51
N LEU A 1099 -25.58 -40.84 15.61
CA LEU A 1099 -25.03 -42.20 15.61
C LEU A 1099 -25.88 -43.14 14.78
N ASP A 1100 -27.20 -43.06 14.92
CA ASP A 1100 -28.14 -43.89 14.19
C ASP A 1100 -28.13 -43.55 12.70
N GLN A 1101 -28.01 -42.27 12.34
CA GLN A 1101 -27.85 -41.83 10.94
C GLN A 1101 -26.54 -42.37 10.33
N LEU A 1102 -25.42 -42.27 11.05
CA LEU A 1102 -24.12 -42.75 10.58
C LEU A 1102 -24.12 -44.27 10.35
N GLU A 1103 -24.72 -45.02 11.27
CA GLU A 1103 -24.87 -46.47 11.17
C GLU A 1103 -25.82 -46.86 10.03
N HIS A 1104 -26.93 -46.15 9.87
CA HIS A 1104 -27.88 -46.34 8.79
C HIS A 1104 -27.24 -46.11 7.42
N ASP A 1105 -26.51 -45.00 7.24
CA ASP A 1105 -25.89 -44.64 5.97
C ASP A 1105 -24.80 -45.63 5.55
N ALA A 1106 -24.00 -46.12 6.51
CA ALA A 1106 -22.98 -47.14 6.23
C ALA A 1106 -23.61 -48.47 5.79
N GLN A 1107 -24.71 -48.88 6.43
CA GLN A 1107 -25.47 -50.07 6.04
C GLN A 1107 -26.16 -49.90 4.68
N ALA A 1108 -26.74 -48.72 4.43
CA ALA A 1108 -27.40 -48.39 3.17
C ALA A 1108 -26.40 -48.41 2.00
N ALA A 1109 -25.22 -47.82 2.18
CA ALA A 1109 -24.14 -47.87 1.18
C ALA A 1109 -23.71 -49.31 0.87
N GLN A 1110 -23.58 -50.17 1.89
CA GLN A 1110 -23.26 -51.58 1.70
C GLN A 1110 -24.36 -52.36 0.94
N ARG A 1111 -25.64 -52.10 1.23
CA ARG A 1111 -26.77 -52.69 0.50
C ARG A 1111 -26.84 -52.22 -0.95
N ASN A 1112 -26.62 -50.93 -1.19
CA ASN A 1112 -26.63 -50.34 -2.53
C ASN A 1112 -25.55 -50.92 -3.44
N ILE A 1113 -24.34 -51.16 -2.91
CA ILE A 1113 -23.28 -51.83 -3.68
C ILE A 1113 -23.71 -53.26 -4.04
N ALA A 1114 -24.25 -54.02 -3.10
CA ALA A 1114 -24.71 -55.40 -3.36
C ALA A 1114 -25.86 -55.46 -4.39
N ALA A 1115 -26.77 -54.49 -4.34
CA ALA A 1115 -27.89 -54.37 -5.28
C ALA A 1115 -27.43 -54.10 -6.72
N ASN A 1116 -26.37 -53.31 -6.90
CA ASN A 1116 -25.84 -52.90 -8.21
C ASN A 1116 -24.90 -53.93 -8.88
N LEU A 1117 -24.59 -55.05 -8.23
CA LEU A 1117 -23.81 -56.14 -8.84
C LEU A 1117 -24.64 -56.92 -9.86
N THR A 1118 -24.06 -57.18 -11.04
CA THR A 1118 -24.65 -58.09 -12.04
C THR A 1118 -24.68 -59.53 -11.55
N LEU A 1119 -25.54 -60.36 -12.14
CA LEU A 1119 -25.69 -61.78 -11.75
C LEU A 1119 -24.37 -62.58 -11.86
N SER A 1120 -23.55 -62.26 -12.87
CA SER A 1120 -22.19 -62.83 -13.03
C SER A 1120 -21.25 -62.40 -11.91
N GLN A 1121 -21.24 -61.12 -11.53
CA GLN A 1121 -20.37 -60.59 -10.47
C GLN A 1121 -20.77 -61.15 -9.09
N ARG A 1122 -22.06 -61.33 -8.83
CA ARG A 1122 -22.56 -61.98 -7.59
C ARG A 1122 -22.07 -63.43 -7.48
N ASN A 1123 -22.15 -64.19 -8.57
CA ASN A 1123 -21.66 -65.57 -8.59
C ASN A 1123 -20.13 -65.65 -8.40
N ASP A 1124 -19.37 -64.74 -8.99
CA ASP A 1124 -17.91 -64.66 -8.81
C ASP A 1124 -17.50 -64.22 -7.40
N LEU A 1125 -18.29 -63.36 -6.75
CA LEU A 1125 -18.08 -62.96 -5.36
C LEU A 1125 -18.39 -64.12 -4.41
N LEU A 1126 -19.50 -64.84 -4.62
CA LEU A 1126 -19.85 -66.01 -3.82
C LEU A 1126 -18.80 -67.13 -3.94
N ARG A 1127 -18.23 -67.34 -5.14
CA ARG A 1127 -17.11 -68.27 -5.35
C ARG A 1127 -15.84 -67.85 -4.64
N SER A 1128 -15.55 -66.55 -4.51
CA SER A 1128 -14.36 -66.08 -3.79
C SER A 1128 -14.57 -65.93 -2.28
N ILE A 1129 -15.81 -65.96 -1.79
CA ILE A 1129 -16.13 -66.04 -0.36
C ILE A 1129 -16.12 -67.51 0.10
N ALA A 1130 -16.47 -68.44 -0.80
CA ALA A 1130 -16.44 -69.88 -0.56
C ALA A 1130 -15.04 -70.52 -0.73
N ALA A 1131 -14.12 -69.84 -1.39
CA ALA A 1131 -12.69 -70.18 -1.50
C ALA A 1131 -11.89 -69.36 -0.49
#